data_AF-A0A9P6VL50-F1
#
_entry.id   AF-A0A9P6VL50-F1
#
_cell.length_a   1.000
_cell.length_b   1.000
_cell.length_c   1.000
_cell.angle_alpha   90.00
_cell.angle_beta   90.00
_cell.angle_gamma   90.00
#
_symmetry.space_group_name_H-M   'P 1'
#
loop_
_entity.id
_entity.type
_entity.pdbx_description
1 polymer ?
#
loop_
_entity_poly.entity_id
_entity_poly.type
_entity_poly.pdbx_seq_one_letter_code
_entity_poly.pdbx_strand_id
1 'polypeptide(L)'
;MRNYAALVAAALPTAFCAVSVLQPTPPMGFNDWSAFMCGLNETLFVDTAHAMVKFGLLEAGYNRLNLDDCWSLGERAANGSMQWNPAKFPRGLPWLTSYLKSLGFQAGIYTDAGLKSCGGYPGAHGYERLDAETFASWGFDYVKLDGCNMPTGTEEEYKMVYGHWHAILSAMEPPLVFSESAPAYFAEADNLTDWYTVMDWVPEYGQLARHSRDTLVWNSTLYWPDITGWDSVMFNYGQEVRLARYQRPGYFNDPDFLNVDHFDYTLAEKKSHFAIWASLSAPLIISAYIPDFTPEEVKYLTNKDLISVNQDPLALQATLVSQDGTWDVLTKSLANGDRLVTAINRGNFTSDLKIPFERIGLPPLSIVKVKDLWTGSWSVASNKVTAVNVPSHGTAVMRLSALGHQWAVTPTGMFFNTASLTCLTSYPGETVGFANSTGADGQVWQTKSDGTISTLSGERSSPLKCLTDRGAGNVTLEVCSGRLAQQWDYHITGNVRSRKSKGCLTEGEDEMVITSPCLWEENIKVTSTLSRQKFTAHLNCNVQEDCLSPFPSVTYLESLTRDGFVLIPSILNASQIAALRTASAETIELARGGKWPSVRTLPKQFPPWDIAPGTNPAAGGIWGVQFMMHPDLPHSQTFINNYFSHEVIDVVKELLHCTDDELVLELFNLLIRPDRDFELKWHRDDIQPSATAEEEIERLREPAWHAQWNLALYDDESLIVVPGSHARARTDVERSADPYEKGLPGEIKVRMKAGDVVFYNNNILHRGAYLSGVERMTLHGSMGHVGGVD
;
A
#
# COMPACT_ATOMS: atom_id res chain seq x y z
N MET A 1 -27.24 37.67 -52.50
CA MET A 1 -25.99 36.94 -52.23
C MET A 1 -25.17 37.72 -51.22
N ARG A 2 -25.16 37.30 -49.95
CA ARG A 2 -24.08 37.55 -48.97
C ARG A 2 -24.38 36.73 -47.72
N ASN A 3 -23.40 35.92 -47.37
CA ASN A 3 -23.45 34.86 -46.37
C ASN A 3 -23.43 35.43 -44.95
N TYR A 4 -24.17 34.78 -44.06
CA TYR A 4 -23.99 34.83 -42.62
C TYR A 4 -22.84 33.87 -42.26
N ALA A 5 -21.80 34.38 -41.58
CA ALA A 5 -20.82 33.57 -40.89
C ALA A 5 -20.81 34.00 -39.42
N ALA A 6 -21.43 33.18 -38.56
CA ALA A 6 -21.28 33.27 -37.12
C ALA A 6 -20.03 32.48 -36.72
N LEU A 7 -19.06 33.13 -36.07
CA LEU A 7 -17.94 32.46 -35.43
C LEU A 7 -18.45 31.68 -34.21
N VAL A 8 -18.32 30.36 -34.24
CA VAL A 8 -18.39 29.51 -33.05
C VAL A 8 -16.96 29.36 -32.54
N ALA A 9 -16.68 29.90 -31.36
CA ALA A 9 -15.45 29.62 -30.64
C ALA A 9 -15.49 28.17 -30.14
N ALA A 10 -14.67 27.29 -30.70
CA ALA A 10 -14.45 25.96 -30.18
C ALA A 10 -13.62 26.07 -28.89
N ALA A 11 -14.26 25.81 -27.74
CA ALA A 11 -13.52 25.54 -26.52
C ALA A 11 -12.80 24.20 -26.68
N LEU A 12 -11.47 24.23 -26.74
CA LEU A 12 -10.64 23.04 -26.64
C LEU A 12 -10.87 22.41 -25.25
N PRO A 13 -11.12 21.10 -25.15
CA PRO A 13 -11.14 20.44 -23.86
C PRO A 13 -9.73 20.47 -23.29
N THR A 14 -9.55 21.15 -22.17
CA THR A 14 -8.39 20.98 -21.30
C THR A 14 -8.37 19.54 -20.82
N ALA A 15 -7.58 18.69 -21.48
CA ALA A 15 -7.28 17.36 -20.99
C ALA A 15 -6.45 17.51 -19.71
N PHE A 16 -7.11 17.31 -18.56
CA PHE A 16 -6.42 17.06 -17.32
C PHE A 16 -5.70 15.71 -17.46
N CYS A 17 -4.37 15.71 -17.37
CA CYS A 17 -3.61 14.49 -17.11
C CYS A 17 -3.93 14.06 -15.68
N ALA A 18 -4.92 13.18 -15.52
CA ALA A 18 -4.96 12.33 -14.34
C ALA A 18 -3.66 11.51 -14.36
N VAL A 19 -2.88 11.54 -13.28
CA VAL A 19 -1.74 10.63 -13.14
C VAL A 19 -2.32 9.22 -13.27
N SER A 20 -1.95 8.50 -14.33
CA SER A 20 -2.50 7.18 -14.62
C SER A 20 -1.95 6.19 -13.61
N VAL A 21 -2.83 5.56 -12.83
CA VAL A 21 -2.46 4.43 -11.96
C VAL A 21 -1.93 3.29 -12.83
N LEU A 22 -0.72 2.80 -12.53
CA LEU A 22 -0.16 1.62 -13.19
C LEU A 22 -1.04 0.41 -12.84
N GLN A 23 -1.52 -0.32 -13.86
CA GLN A 23 -2.39 -1.49 -13.71
C GLN A 23 -3.69 -1.17 -12.91
N PRO A 24 -4.64 -0.39 -13.46
CA PRO A 24 -5.83 0.05 -12.73
C PRO A 24 -6.86 -1.06 -12.45
N THR A 25 -6.81 -2.16 -13.20
CA THR A 25 -7.64 -3.37 -13.01
C THR A 25 -6.74 -4.63 -12.96
N PRO A 26 -7.23 -5.74 -12.38
CA PRO A 26 -6.41 -6.94 -12.22
C PRO A 26 -5.93 -7.47 -13.58
N PRO A 27 -4.68 -7.94 -13.70
CA PRO A 27 -4.20 -8.48 -14.97
C PRO A 27 -4.94 -9.76 -15.36
N MET A 28 -5.11 -9.96 -16.67
CA MET A 28 -5.69 -11.17 -17.24
C MET A 28 -4.74 -11.73 -18.30
N GLY A 29 -4.53 -13.04 -18.33
CA GLY A 29 -3.58 -13.61 -19.27
C GLY A 29 -3.24 -15.08 -19.04
N PHE A 30 -2.01 -15.42 -19.33
CA PHE A 30 -1.45 -16.77 -19.22
C PHE A 30 -0.13 -16.76 -18.46
N ASN A 31 0.14 -17.83 -17.72
CA ASN A 31 1.43 -18.20 -17.14
C ASN A 31 1.58 -19.72 -17.22
N ASP A 32 2.79 -20.24 -17.43
CA ASP A 32 3.01 -21.67 -17.68
C ASP A 32 3.16 -22.55 -16.42
N TRP A 33 3.38 -21.97 -15.24
CA TRP A 33 3.92 -22.69 -14.08
C TRP A 33 3.09 -23.88 -13.61
N SER A 34 1.79 -23.69 -13.31
CA SER A 34 0.96 -24.76 -12.73
C SER A 34 0.80 -25.95 -13.66
N ALA A 35 0.78 -25.74 -14.98
CA ALA A 35 0.57 -26.82 -15.95
C ALA A 35 1.88 -27.45 -16.42
N PHE A 36 2.93 -26.65 -16.59
CA PHE A 36 4.14 -27.07 -17.31
C PHE A 36 5.41 -27.07 -16.46
N MET A 37 5.47 -26.32 -15.35
CA MET A 37 6.70 -26.11 -14.57
C MET A 37 7.87 -25.75 -15.51
N CYS A 38 9.03 -26.41 -15.39
CA CYS A 38 10.16 -26.22 -16.31
C CYS A 38 9.92 -26.70 -17.77
N GLY A 39 8.73 -27.19 -18.13
CA GLY A 39 8.36 -27.66 -19.47
C GLY A 39 8.15 -26.58 -20.53
N LEU A 40 8.31 -25.30 -20.17
CA LEU A 40 8.17 -24.17 -21.09
C LEU A 40 9.20 -24.12 -22.23
N ASN A 41 8.74 -23.63 -23.39
CA ASN A 41 9.54 -23.32 -24.56
C ASN A 41 8.82 -22.31 -25.48
N GLU A 42 9.52 -21.82 -26.50
CA GLU A 42 8.98 -20.83 -27.46
C GLU A 42 7.71 -21.30 -28.18
N THR A 43 7.63 -22.58 -28.57
CA THR A 43 6.45 -23.15 -29.25
C THR A 43 5.22 -23.09 -28.36
N LEU A 44 5.35 -23.43 -27.08
CA LEU A 44 4.25 -23.34 -26.11
C LEU A 44 3.65 -21.93 -26.09
N PHE A 45 4.47 -20.89 -25.99
CA PHE A 45 3.99 -19.50 -25.95
C PHE A 45 3.35 -19.06 -27.27
N VAL A 46 3.92 -19.48 -28.41
CA VAL A 46 3.36 -19.17 -29.74
C VAL A 46 2.01 -19.84 -29.92
N ASP A 47 1.89 -21.14 -29.64
CA ASP A 47 0.66 -21.90 -29.80
C ASP A 47 -0.42 -21.41 -28.82
N THR A 48 -0.04 -21.12 -27.57
CA THR A 48 -0.93 -20.50 -26.59
C THR A 48 -1.45 -19.15 -27.06
N ALA A 49 -0.60 -18.25 -27.57
CA ALA A 49 -1.03 -16.96 -28.10
C ALA A 49 -2.02 -17.12 -29.27
N HIS A 50 -1.74 -18.03 -30.21
CA HIS A 50 -2.66 -18.33 -31.31
C HIS A 50 -3.99 -18.90 -30.83
N ALA A 51 -3.97 -19.81 -29.86
CA ALA A 51 -5.18 -20.38 -29.27
C ALA A 51 -6.00 -19.32 -28.53
N MET A 52 -5.37 -18.43 -27.77
CA MET A 52 -6.03 -17.30 -27.10
C MET A 52 -6.70 -16.35 -28.09
N VAL A 53 -6.08 -16.06 -29.23
CA VAL A 53 -6.72 -15.29 -30.31
C VAL A 53 -7.88 -16.07 -30.92
N LYS A 54 -7.66 -17.35 -31.29
CA LYS A 54 -8.67 -18.23 -31.92
C LYS A 54 -9.92 -18.38 -31.06
N PHE A 55 -9.77 -18.54 -29.74
CA PHE A 55 -10.87 -18.72 -28.81
C PHE A 55 -11.46 -17.41 -28.28
N GLY A 56 -10.94 -16.26 -28.71
CA GLY A 56 -11.45 -14.94 -28.30
C GLY A 56 -11.07 -14.54 -26.88
N LEU A 57 -10.07 -15.18 -26.27
CA LEU A 57 -9.57 -14.82 -24.93
C LEU A 57 -8.90 -13.43 -24.97
N LEU A 58 -8.12 -13.12 -26.01
CA LEU A 58 -7.55 -11.78 -26.16
C LEU A 58 -8.64 -10.69 -26.24
N GLU A 59 -9.71 -10.93 -27.03
CA GLU A 59 -10.86 -10.01 -27.11
C GLU A 59 -11.59 -9.89 -25.77
N ALA A 60 -11.64 -10.97 -24.98
CA ALA A 60 -12.22 -10.98 -23.66
C ALA A 60 -11.36 -10.27 -22.60
N GLY A 61 -10.13 -9.87 -22.92
CA GLY A 61 -9.22 -9.10 -22.06
C GLY A 61 -7.97 -9.85 -21.59
N TYR A 62 -7.83 -11.15 -21.89
CA TYR A 62 -6.63 -11.93 -21.56
C TYR A 62 -5.47 -11.51 -22.47
N ASN A 63 -4.76 -10.48 -22.10
CA ASN A 63 -3.78 -9.81 -22.95
C ASN A 63 -2.32 -10.03 -22.52
N ARG A 64 -2.05 -10.82 -21.47
CA ARG A 64 -0.69 -11.13 -21.02
C ARG A 64 -0.27 -12.57 -21.32
N LEU A 65 0.99 -12.77 -21.64
CA LEU A 65 1.68 -14.06 -21.53
C LEU A 65 2.96 -13.88 -20.70
N ASN A 66 2.98 -14.50 -19.53
CA ASN A 66 4.07 -14.41 -18.58
C ASN A 66 4.87 -15.70 -18.60
N LEU A 67 6.20 -15.59 -18.74
CA LEU A 67 7.13 -16.70 -18.56
C LEU A 67 7.39 -16.88 -17.07
N ASP A 68 7.26 -18.10 -16.59
CA ASP A 68 7.66 -18.48 -15.23
C ASP A 68 9.08 -19.07 -15.19
N ASP A 69 9.47 -19.67 -14.05
CA ASP A 69 10.84 -20.14 -13.80
C ASP A 69 11.36 -21.15 -14.85
N CYS A 70 12.66 -21.41 -14.83
CA CYS A 70 13.39 -22.31 -15.73
C CYS A 70 13.54 -21.84 -17.20
N TRP A 71 13.29 -20.55 -17.51
CA TRP A 71 13.50 -20.00 -18.85
C TRP A 71 14.99 -19.79 -19.20
N SER A 72 15.84 -19.60 -18.19
CA SER A 72 17.24 -19.18 -18.36
C SER A 72 18.23 -20.34 -18.50
N LEU A 73 19.49 -20.02 -18.83
CA LEU A 73 20.62 -20.90 -18.57
C LEU A 73 20.93 -20.96 -17.06
N GLY A 74 21.62 -22.02 -16.63
CA GLY A 74 22.03 -22.20 -15.22
C GLY A 74 23.14 -21.25 -14.76
N GLU A 75 23.79 -20.54 -15.70
CA GLU A 75 24.90 -19.63 -15.45
C GLU A 75 24.64 -18.26 -16.08
N ARG A 76 25.08 -17.20 -15.39
CA ARG A 76 25.08 -15.82 -15.91
C ARG A 76 26.15 -15.65 -16.99
N ALA A 77 25.98 -14.65 -17.84
CA ALA A 77 27.02 -14.24 -18.77
C ALA A 77 28.22 -13.62 -18.02
N ALA A 78 29.35 -13.44 -18.73
CA ALA A 78 30.56 -12.88 -18.15
C ALA A 78 30.39 -11.43 -17.62
N ASN A 79 29.42 -10.68 -18.15
CA ASN A 79 29.03 -9.34 -17.70
C ASN A 79 28.04 -9.36 -16.52
N GLY A 80 27.66 -10.53 -16.02
CA GLY A 80 26.70 -10.70 -14.93
C GLY A 80 25.23 -10.80 -15.36
N SER A 81 24.86 -10.55 -16.61
CA SER A 81 23.43 -10.62 -17.02
C SER A 81 22.92 -12.05 -17.08
N MET A 82 21.65 -12.26 -16.77
CA MET A 82 20.98 -13.53 -17.09
C MET A 82 20.96 -13.80 -18.61
N GLN A 83 20.89 -15.07 -18.99
CA GLN A 83 20.85 -15.51 -20.38
C GLN A 83 19.67 -16.45 -20.59
N TRP A 84 18.88 -16.24 -21.65
CA TRP A 84 17.83 -17.20 -22.00
C TRP A 84 18.44 -18.52 -22.48
N ASN A 85 17.71 -19.62 -22.31
CA ASN A 85 18.14 -20.90 -22.85
C ASN A 85 17.82 -20.97 -24.37
N PRO A 86 18.82 -21.01 -25.28
CA PRO A 86 18.59 -21.02 -26.72
C PRO A 86 18.00 -22.33 -27.24
N ALA A 87 18.06 -23.42 -26.47
CA ALA A 87 17.35 -24.66 -26.82
C ALA A 87 15.85 -24.54 -26.58
N LYS A 88 15.43 -23.77 -25.54
CA LYS A 88 14.03 -23.47 -25.26
C LYS A 88 13.49 -22.34 -26.14
N PHE A 89 14.31 -21.32 -26.39
CA PHE A 89 13.98 -20.11 -27.13
C PHE A 89 14.98 -19.86 -28.26
N PRO A 90 14.91 -20.63 -29.37
CA PRO A 90 15.90 -20.60 -30.44
C PRO A 90 15.93 -19.28 -31.22
N ARG A 91 14.85 -18.50 -31.24
CA ARG A 91 14.84 -17.14 -31.82
C ARG A 91 15.11 -16.04 -30.79
N GLY A 92 15.19 -16.40 -29.51
CA GLY A 92 15.46 -15.51 -28.39
C GLY A 92 14.22 -14.82 -27.83
N LEU A 93 14.30 -14.39 -26.57
CA LEU A 93 13.21 -13.69 -25.88
C LEU A 93 12.83 -12.35 -26.53
N PRO A 94 13.77 -11.52 -27.06
CA PRO A 94 13.39 -10.31 -27.80
C PRO A 94 12.51 -10.58 -29.03
N TRP A 95 12.75 -11.70 -29.72
CA TRP A 95 11.90 -12.12 -30.83
C TRP A 95 10.51 -12.51 -30.32
N LEU A 96 10.45 -13.31 -29.25
CA LEU A 96 9.19 -13.78 -28.67
C LEU A 96 8.31 -12.62 -28.21
N THR A 97 8.84 -11.68 -27.42
CA THR A 97 8.08 -10.52 -26.94
C THR A 97 7.61 -9.64 -28.10
N SER A 98 8.46 -9.40 -29.10
CA SER A 98 8.09 -8.64 -30.31
C SER A 98 6.98 -9.34 -31.09
N TYR A 99 7.04 -10.68 -31.18
CA TYR A 99 6.02 -11.49 -31.82
C TYR A 99 4.68 -11.42 -31.08
N LEU A 100 4.69 -11.62 -29.75
CA LEU A 100 3.50 -11.50 -28.90
C LEU A 100 2.87 -10.11 -28.99
N LYS A 101 3.68 -9.05 -28.95
CA LYS A 101 3.23 -7.66 -29.16
C LYS A 101 2.59 -7.44 -30.53
N SER A 102 3.11 -8.06 -31.59
CA SER A 102 2.50 -7.98 -32.93
C SER A 102 1.11 -8.59 -33.02
N LEU A 103 0.76 -9.50 -32.10
CA LEU A 103 -0.57 -10.10 -31.97
C LEU A 103 -1.49 -9.33 -31.00
N GLY A 104 -0.97 -8.30 -30.31
CA GLY A 104 -1.71 -7.49 -29.34
C GLY A 104 -1.53 -7.91 -27.88
N PHE A 105 -0.59 -8.81 -27.58
CA PHE A 105 -0.28 -9.22 -26.20
C PHE A 105 0.84 -8.39 -25.57
N GLN A 106 0.85 -8.39 -24.25
CA GLN A 106 1.94 -7.94 -23.39
C GLN A 106 2.66 -9.15 -22.81
N ALA A 107 3.92 -8.97 -22.39
CA ALA A 107 4.76 -10.07 -21.96
C ALA A 107 5.36 -9.81 -20.57
N GLY A 108 5.31 -10.82 -19.71
CA GLY A 108 5.96 -10.81 -18.41
C GLY A 108 7.06 -11.86 -18.30
N ILE A 109 7.99 -11.65 -17.37
CA ILE A 109 9.08 -12.57 -17.06
C ILE A 109 9.15 -12.84 -15.56
N TYR A 110 9.75 -13.97 -15.21
CA TYR A 110 10.02 -14.38 -13.84
C TYR A 110 11.49 -14.17 -13.46
N THR A 111 11.71 -13.74 -12.23
CA THR A 111 12.99 -13.84 -11.55
C THR A 111 12.77 -14.06 -10.04
N ASP A 112 13.86 -14.16 -9.28
CA ASP A 112 13.83 -14.41 -7.84
C ASP A 112 14.70 -13.40 -7.10
N ALA A 113 14.22 -12.91 -5.96
CA ALA A 113 14.90 -11.97 -5.08
C ALA A 113 16.16 -12.56 -4.41
N GLY A 114 16.23 -13.88 -4.28
CA GLY A 114 17.34 -14.59 -3.67
C GLY A 114 18.52 -14.87 -4.59
N LEU A 115 19.46 -15.70 -4.11
CA LEU A 115 20.68 -16.06 -4.84
C LEU A 115 20.41 -17.01 -6.02
N LYS A 116 19.32 -17.78 -5.94
CA LYS A 116 18.86 -18.76 -6.92
C LYS A 116 17.35 -18.72 -6.99
N SER A 117 16.77 -18.97 -8.16
CA SER A 117 15.33 -19.20 -8.27
C SER A 117 14.90 -20.47 -7.54
N CYS A 118 13.60 -20.64 -7.33
CA CYS A 118 13.03 -21.86 -6.76
C CYS A 118 13.47 -23.13 -7.52
N GLY A 119 13.60 -23.06 -8.84
CA GLY A 119 14.11 -24.12 -9.72
C GLY A 119 15.64 -24.23 -9.80
N GLY A 120 16.39 -23.42 -9.05
CA GLY A 120 17.85 -23.46 -8.97
C GLY A 120 18.60 -22.71 -10.09
N TYR A 121 17.90 -21.90 -10.88
CA TYR A 121 18.49 -21.02 -11.88
C TYR A 121 19.07 -19.76 -11.22
N PRO A 122 19.89 -18.93 -11.89
CA PRO A 122 20.37 -17.69 -11.30
C PRO A 122 19.23 -16.85 -10.71
N GLY A 123 19.33 -16.46 -9.44
CA GLY A 123 18.47 -15.46 -8.82
C GLY A 123 19.13 -14.08 -8.90
N ALA A 124 18.38 -13.02 -8.62
CA ALA A 124 18.75 -11.65 -8.93
C ALA A 124 19.39 -10.86 -7.78
N HIS A 125 19.61 -11.48 -6.62
CA HIS A 125 20.30 -10.84 -5.49
C HIS A 125 21.66 -10.25 -5.90
N GLY A 126 21.82 -8.92 -5.77
CA GLY A 126 23.01 -8.16 -6.17
C GLY A 126 23.11 -7.84 -7.67
N TYR A 127 22.10 -8.17 -8.47
CA TYR A 127 22.00 -7.91 -9.91
C TYR A 127 20.67 -7.26 -10.31
N GLU A 128 19.89 -6.75 -9.35
CA GLU A 128 18.49 -6.36 -9.50
C GLU A 128 18.28 -5.35 -10.64
N ARG A 129 19.06 -4.26 -10.65
CA ARG A 129 18.99 -3.23 -11.71
C ARG A 129 19.40 -3.78 -13.06
N LEU A 130 20.50 -4.54 -13.12
CA LEU A 130 21.00 -5.12 -14.35
C LEU A 130 19.98 -6.07 -14.97
N ASP A 131 19.35 -6.92 -14.16
CA ASP A 131 18.36 -7.88 -14.62
C ASP A 131 17.07 -7.18 -15.05
N ALA A 132 16.59 -6.18 -14.30
CA ALA A 132 15.44 -5.37 -14.70
C ALA A 132 15.65 -4.69 -16.07
N GLU A 133 16.79 -4.03 -16.27
CA GLU A 133 17.16 -3.39 -17.54
C GLU A 133 17.30 -4.41 -18.67
N THR A 134 17.87 -5.59 -18.38
CA THR A 134 17.98 -6.69 -19.34
C THR A 134 16.60 -7.16 -19.78
N PHE A 135 15.67 -7.38 -18.85
CA PHE A 135 14.31 -7.81 -19.15
C PHE A 135 13.52 -6.78 -19.97
N ALA A 136 13.61 -5.50 -19.59
CA ALA A 136 13.00 -4.42 -20.36
C ALA A 136 13.61 -4.31 -21.78
N SER A 137 14.92 -4.50 -21.92
CA SER A 137 15.59 -4.50 -23.23
C SER A 137 15.12 -5.64 -24.14
N TRP A 138 14.70 -6.77 -23.54
CA TRP A 138 14.06 -7.88 -24.26
C TRP A 138 12.57 -7.65 -24.50
N GLY A 139 12.01 -6.52 -24.04
CA GLY A 139 10.64 -6.13 -24.32
C GLY A 139 9.61 -6.61 -23.30
N PHE A 140 10.02 -7.10 -22.13
CA PHE A 140 9.09 -7.40 -21.03
C PHE A 140 8.60 -6.11 -20.35
N ASP A 141 7.34 -6.10 -19.91
CA ASP A 141 6.70 -4.97 -19.21
C ASP A 141 6.11 -5.38 -17.85
N TYR A 142 6.40 -6.59 -17.41
CA TYR A 142 5.91 -7.20 -16.18
C TYR A 142 6.99 -8.12 -15.60
N VAL A 143 7.21 -8.05 -14.29
CA VAL A 143 8.14 -8.94 -13.56
C VAL A 143 7.38 -9.61 -12.42
N LYS A 144 7.35 -10.95 -12.44
CA LYS A 144 7.06 -11.78 -11.26
C LYS A 144 8.36 -11.99 -10.50
N LEU A 145 8.40 -11.59 -9.24
CA LEU A 145 9.56 -11.75 -8.36
C LEU A 145 9.23 -12.72 -7.24
N ASP A 146 9.91 -13.85 -7.24
CA ASP A 146 9.88 -14.80 -6.13
C ASP A 146 10.88 -14.44 -5.01
N GLY A 147 10.89 -15.22 -3.94
CA GLY A 147 11.79 -15.08 -2.80
C GLY A 147 12.46 -16.39 -2.36
N CYS A 148 12.64 -17.36 -3.24
CA CYS A 148 13.37 -18.57 -2.87
C CYS A 148 14.86 -18.26 -2.64
N ASN A 149 15.52 -19.04 -1.78
CA ASN A 149 16.97 -18.94 -1.55
C ASN A 149 17.45 -17.51 -1.16
N MET A 150 16.63 -16.77 -0.42
CA MET A 150 17.04 -15.54 0.25
C MET A 150 18.19 -15.84 1.25
N PRO A 151 19.22 -14.97 1.35
CA PRO A 151 20.38 -15.23 2.20
C PRO A 151 20.05 -15.52 3.66
N THR A 152 19.13 -14.76 4.27
CA THR A 152 18.66 -14.98 5.66
C THR A 152 17.20 -15.36 5.75
N GLY A 153 16.36 -14.93 4.80
CA GLY A 153 14.94 -15.25 4.74
C GLY A 153 14.08 -14.57 5.81
N THR A 154 14.57 -13.48 6.43
CA THR A 154 13.80 -12.72 7.43
C THR A 154 12.87 -11.71 6.77
N GLU A 155 11.79 -11.34 7.46
CA GLU A 155 10.84 -10.32 6.98
C GLU A 155 11.56 -9.02 6.58
N GLU A 156 12.52 -8.56 7.39
CA GLU A 156 13.22 -7.30 7.13
C GLU A 156 14.09 -7.38 5.87
N GLU A 157 14.66 -8.55 5.56
CA GLU A 157 15.41 -8.77 4.32
C GLU A 157 14.48 -8.74 3.11
N TYR A 158 13.32 -9.39 3.19
CA TYR A 158 12.29 -9.31 2.14
C TYR A 158 11.85 -7.87 1.90
N LYS A 159 11.54 -7.12 2.95
CA LYS A 159 11.15 -5.71 2.86
C LYS A 159 12.20 -4.85 2.16
N MET A 160 13.48 -5.07 2.47
CA MET A 160 14.59 -4.35 1.84
C MET A 160 14.72 -4.70 0.36
N VAL A 161 14.75 -5.99 0.02
CA VAL A 161 14.99 -6.43 -1.36
C VAL A 161 13.80 -6.11 -2.26
N TYR A 162 12.57 -6.37 -1.82
CA TYR A 162 11.37 -6.03 -2.59
C TYR A 162 11.19 -4.50 -2.72
N GLY A 163 11.54 -3.72 -1.69
CA GLY A 163 11.56 -2.27 -1.76
C GLY A 163 12.58 -1.74 -2.77
N HIS A 164 13.75 -2.38 -2.86
CA HIS A 164 14.75 -2.05 -3.87
C HIS A 164 14.26 -2.36 -5.30
N TRP A 165 13.60 -3.52 -5.50
CA TRP A 165 12.95 -3.85 -6.76
C TRP A 165 11.85 -2.85 -7.14
N HIS A 166 10.99 -2.47 -6.19
CA HIS A 166 9.98 -1.44 -6.41
C HIS A 166 10.60 -0.12 -6.90
N ALA A 167 11.66 0.34 -6.24
CA ALA A 167 12.36 1.58 -6.61
C ALA A 167 12.97 1.50 -8.01
N ILE A 168 13.55 0.36 -8.38
CA ILE A 168 14.08 0.13 -9.74
C ILE A 168 12.95 0.15 -10.76
N LEU A 169 11.94 -0.71 -10.61
CA LEU A 169 10.90 -0.93 -11.62
C LEU A 169 10.02 0.31 -11.84
N SER A 170 9.74 1.06 -10.77
CA SER A 170 8.93 2.30 -10.83
C SER A 170 9.65 3.45 -11.51
N ALA A 171 11.00 3.48 -11.45
CA ALA A 171 11.82 4.51 -12.08
C ALA A 171 12.17 4.23 -13.55
N MET A 172 11.79 3.06 -14.08
CA MET A 172 12.00 2.74 -15.49
C MET A 172 11.04 3.54 -16.38
N GLU A 173 11.43 3.76 -17.65
CA GLU A 173 10.59 4.45 -18.63
C GLU A 173 10.32 3.54 -19.85
N PRO A 174 9.09 2.97 -19.98
CA PRO A 174 7.98 3.02 -19.03
C PRO A 174 8.22 2.14 -17.78
N PRO A 175 7.50 2.39 -16.67
CA PRO A 175 7.56 1.52 -15.49
C PRO A 175 7.09 0.09 -15.81
N LEU A 176 7.69 -0.89 -15.14
CA LEU A 176 7.31 -2.30 -15.26
C LEU A 176 6.29 -2.67 -14.18
N VAL A 177 5.31 -3.50 -14.54
CA VAL A 177 4.35 -4.04 -13.55
C VAL A 177 5.07 -5.00 -12.62
N PHE A 178 4.95 -4.79 -11.32
CA PHE A 178 5.62 -5.58 -10.31
C PHE A 178 4.64 -6.54 -9.62
N SER A 179 4.89 -7.84 -9.78
CA SER A 179 4.13 -8.93 -9.15
C SER A 179 4.97 -9.59 -8.09
N GLU A 180 4.54 -9.44 -6.85
CA GLU A 180 5.32 -9.79 -5.66
C GLU A 180 4.93 -11.17 -5.11
N SER A 181 5.91 -12.01 -4.73
CA SER A 181 5.62 -13.24 -3.99
C SER A 181 5.91 -13.15 -2.49
N ALA A 182 6.42 -12.02 -1.98
CA ALA A 182 6.89 -11.92 -0.59
C ALA A 182 5.91 -12.45 0.47
N PRO A 183 4.60 -12.10 0.48
CA PRO A 183 3.70 -12.58 1.51
C PRO A 183 3.53 -14.10 1.54
N ALA A 184 3.67 -14.79 0.39
CA ALA A 184 3.50 -16.24 0.31
C ALA A 184 4.49 -17.01 1.22
N TYR A 185 5.69 -16.45 1.45
CA TYR A 185 6.74 -17.07 2.26
C TYR A 185 6.48 -17.00 3.77
N PHE A 186 5.49 -16.22 4.21
CA PHE A 186 5.13 -16.05 5.61
C PHE A 186 3.71 -16.57 5.93
N ALA A 187 2.95 -16.99 4.90
CA ALA A 187 1.51 -17.25 4.99
C ALA A 187 1.12 -18.56 5.71
N GLU A 188 2.06 -19.47 5.92
CA GLU A 188 1.82 -20.79 6.54
C GLU A 188 2.46 -20.94 7.93
N ALA A 189 2.93 -19.84 8.54
CA ALA A 189 3.45 -19.89 9.89
C ALA A 189 2.33 -20.06 10.93
N ASP A 190 2.59 -20.84 12.00
CA ASP A 190 1.71 -20.91 13.18
C ASP A 190 1.47 -19.50 13.77
N ASN A 191 2.46 -18.62 13.61
CA ASN A 191 2.44 -17.23 14.03
C ASN A 191 2.52 -16.28 12.81
N LEU A 192 1.39 -15.74 12.37
CA LEU A 192 1.30 -14.84 11.22
C LEU A 192 1.74 -13.40 11.50
N THR A 193 2.44 -13.11 12.60
CA THR A 193 2.98 -11.76 12.90
C THR A 193 3.74 -11.20 11.70
N ASP A 194 4.77 -11.94 11.25
CA ASP A 194 5.62 -11.52 10.15
C ASP A 194 4.82 -11.35 8.85
N TRP A 195 3.84 -12.24 8.59
CA TRP A 195 2.95 -12.08 7.45
C TRP A 195 2.17 -10.77 7.50
N TYR A 196 1.67 -10.36 8.67
CA TYR A 196 1.00 -9.07 8.81
C TYR A 196 1.95 -7.88 8.65
N THR A 197 3.20 -8.02 9.08
CA THR A 197 4.26 -7.02 8.84
C THR A 197 4.54 -6.89 7.35
N VAL A 198 4.66 -8.01 6.63
CA VAL A 198 4.80 -8.05 5.16
C VAL A 198 3.65 -7.31 4.48
N MET A 199 2.42 -7.58 4.92
CA MET A 199 1.23 -6.93 4.38
C MET A 199 1.12 -5.43 4.67
N ASP A 200 1.96 -4.87 5.55
CA ASP A 200 2.00 -3.42 5.79
C ASP A 200 2.72 -2.66 4.65
N TRP A 201 3.71 -3.30 4.01
CA TRP A 201 4.53 -2.64 2.98
C TRP A 201 4.32 -3.16 1.56
N VAL A 202 3.96 -4.44 1.38
CA VAL A 202 3.74 -5.03 0.04
C VAL A 202 2.73 -4.23 -0.80
N PRO A 203 1.56 -3.80 -0.27
CA PRO A 203 0.61 -3.00 -1.04
C PRO A 203 1.11 -1.64 -1.54
N GLU A 204 2.25 -1.16 -1.06
CA GLU A 204 2.88 0.07 -1.51
C GLU A 204 3.99 -0.17 -2.56
N TYR A 205 4.44 -1.41 -2.75
CA TYR A 205 5.55 -1.76 -3.63
C TYR A 205 5.09 -2.26 -5.00
N GLY A 206 4.19 -3.22 -5.07
CA GLY A 206 3.77 -3.84 -6.33
C GLY A 206 2.36 -3.50 -6.79
N GLN A 207 1.99 -4.02 -7.94
CA GLN A 207 0.63 -3.95 -8.47
C GLN A 207 -0.21 -5.16 -8.10
N LEU A 208 0.42 -6.23 -7.65
CA LEU A 208 -0.23 -7.44 -7.15
C LEU A 208 0.76 -8.24 -6.31
N ALA A 209 0.24 -9.01 -5.37
CA ALA A 209 1.07 -9.89 -4.57
C ALA A 209 0.38 -11.23 -4.29
N ARG A 210 1.17 -12.30 -4.24
CA ARG A 210 0.73 -13.64 -3.82
C ARG A 210 0.68 -13.73 -2.30
N HIS A 211 -0.43 -14.24 -1.76
CA HIS A 211 -0.70 -14.25 -0.30
C HIS A 211 -0.73 -15.63 0.35
N SER A 212 -0.53 -16.66 -0.45
CA SER A 212 -0.61 -18.05 -0.05
C SER A 212 0.38 -18.88 -0.84
N ARG A 213 0.56 -20.14 -0.43
CA ARG A 213 1.21 -21.15 -1.26
C ARG A 213 0.53 -21.31 -2.63
N ASP A 214 1.25 -21.99 -3.52
CA ASP A 214 0.79 -22.26 -4.88
C ASP A 214 -0.52 -23.04 -4.88
N THR A 215 -1.41 -22.67 -5.81
CA THR A 215 -2.44 -23.56 -6.28
C THR A 215 -1.79 -24.83 -6.83
N LEU A 216 -2.43 -25.98 -6.66
CA LEU A 216 -1.82 -27.26 -7.02
C LEU A 216 -1.44 -27.31 -8.51
N VAL A 217 -0.14 -27.47 -8.72
CA VAL A 217 0.50 -27.76 -10.01
C VAL A 217 0.07 -29.14 -10.50
N TRP A 218 0.04 -29.36 -11.82
CA TRP A 218 -0.44 -30.57 -12.49
C TRP A 218 0.19 -31.88 -11.98
N ASN A 219 1.47 -31.86 -11.60
CA ASN A 219 2.19 -33.04 -11.12
C ASN A 219 2.22 -33.16 -9.57
N SER A 220 1.42 -32.36 -8.87
CA SER A 220 1.46 -32.23 -7.41
C SER A 220 1.05 -33.49 -6.66
N THR A 221 0.29 -34.40 -7.26
CA THR A 221 -0.09 -35.68 -6.63
C THR A 221 1.11 -36.57 -6.27
N LEU A 222 2.30 -36.33 -6.82
CA LEU A 222 3.53 -37.00 -6.40
C LEU A 222 4.04 -36.51 -5.04
N TYR A 223 3.72 -35.27 -4.65
CA TYR A 223 4.21 -34.61 -3.44
C TYR A 223 3.11 -34.48 -2.37
N TRP A 224 1.86 -34.30 -2.82
CA TRP A 224 0.66 -34.10 -1.99
C TRP A 224 -0.46 -35.05 -2.43
N PRO A 225 -0.30 -36.37 -2.24
CA PRO A 225 -1.24 -37.36 -2.78
C PRO A 225 -2.65 -37.28 -2.18
N ASP A 226 -2.80 -36.62 -1.02
CA ASP A 226 -4.04 -36.55 -0.26
C ASP A 226 -4.79 -35.21 -0.43
N ILE A 227 -4.29 -34.28 -1.26
CA ILE A 227 -4.91 -32.96 -1.49
C ILE A 227 -5.49 -32.94 -2.90
N THR A 228 -6.79 -32.66 -3.02
CA THR A 228 -7.42 -32.45 -4.33
C THR A 228 -7.17 -31.03 -4.84
N GLY A 229 -7.25 -30.83 -6.15
CA GLY A 229 -7.20 -29.52 -6.78
C GLY A 229 -8.21 -28.55 -6.18
N TRP A 230 -9.39 -29.03 -5.78
CA TRP A 230 -10.43 -28.19 -5.17
C TRP A 230 -10.07 -27.80 -3.74
N ASP A 231 -9.49 -28.71 -2.95
CA ASP A 231 -8.97 -28.38 -1.61
C ASP A 231 -7.92 -27.27 -1.68
N SER A 232 -7.08 -27.29 -2.72
CA SER A 232 -6.10 -26.25 -2.97
C SER A 232 -6.72 -24.91 -3.34
N VAL A 233 -7.70 -24.88 -4.25
CA VAL A 233 -8.44 -23.63 -4.57
C VAL A 233 -9.10 -23.05 -3.32
N MET A 234 -9.70 -23.90 -2.50
CA MET A 234 -10.38 -23.48 -1.27
C MET A 234 -9.40 -23.04 -0.17
N PHE A 235 -8.17 -23.56 -0.15
CA PHE A 235 -7.11 -23.06 0.73
C PHE A 235 -6.73 -21.62 0.35
N ASN A 236 -6.45 -21.35 -0.93
CA ASN A 236 -6.08 -20.02 -1.41
C ASN A 236 -7.22 -19.02 -1.21
N TYR A 237 -8.46 -19.39 -1.57
CA TYR A 237 -9.65 -18.61 -1.24
C TYR A 237 -9.77 -18.33 0.28
N GLY A 238 -9.46 -19.31 1.12
CA GLY A 238 -9.47 -19.16 2.57
C GLY A 238 -8.45 -18.14 3.09
N GLN A 239 -7.39 -17.82 2.35
CA GLN A 239 -6.49 -16.71 2.66
C GLN A 239 -7.06 -15.37 2.18
N GLU A 240 -7.63 -15.35 0.98
CA GLU A 240 -8.22 -14.16 0.36
C GLU A 240 -9.31 -13.49 1.18
N VAL A 241 -10.13 -14.26 1.90
CA VAL A 241 -11.20 -13.66 2.73
C VAL A 241 -10.69 -12.68 3.79
N ARG A 242 -9.38 -12.70 4.11
CA ARG A 242 -8.73 -11.78 5.04
C ARG A 242 -8.16 -10.53 4.36
N LEU A 243 -8.19 -10.39 3.03
CA LEU A 243 -7.33 -9.44 2.31
C LEU A 243 -8.04 -8.24 1.70
N ALA A 244 -9.37 -8.24 1.69
CA ALA A 244 -10.18 -7.23 1.00
C ALA A 244 -9.91 -5.76 1.39
N ARG A 245 -9.26 -5.52 2.54
CA ARG A 245 -8.89 -4.18 3.02
C ARG A 245 -7.64 -3.60 2.35
N TYR A 246 -6.80 -4.43 1.73
CA TYR A 246 -5.58 -4.00 1.04
C TYR A 246 -5.83 -3.69 -0.44
N GLN A 247 -6.83 -4.34 -1.04
CA GLN A 247 -7.08 -4.21 -2.47
C GLN A 247 -7.60 -2.82 -2.86
N ARG A 248 -6.99 -2.24 -3.90
CA ARG A 248 -7.33 -0.92 -4.45
C ARG A 248 -6.92 -0.87 -5.94
N PRO A 249 -7.43 0.07 -6.75
CA PRO A 249 -6.87 0.27 -8.08
C PRO A 249 -5.36 0.47 -7.99
N GLY A 250 -4.60 -0.33 -8.75
CA GLY A 250 -3.14 -0.37 -8.69
C GLY A 250 -2.52 -1.33 -7.67
N TYR A 251 -3.32 -2.10 -6.92
CA TYR A 251 -2.84 -3.24 -6.10
C TYR A 251 -3.92 -4.33 -5.96
N PHE A 252 -3.61 -5.56 -6.37
CA PHE A 252 -4.53 -6.70 -6.34
C PHE A 252 -4.02 -7.84 -5.47
N ASN A 253 -4.93 -8.45 -4.71
CA ASN A 253 -4.59 -9.70 -4.04
C ASN A 253 -4.58 -10.85 -5.05
N ASP A 254 -3.52 -11.65 -5.03
CA ASP A 254 -3.28 -12.73 -5.98
C ASP A 254 -3.41 -14.10 -5.28
N PRO A 255 -4.57 -14.76 -5.44
CA PRO A 255 -4.77 -16.13 -4.98
C PRO A 255 -4.14 -17.20 -5.87
N ASP A 256 -3.30 -16.82 -6.84
CA ASP A 256 -2.59 -17.67 -7.78
C ASP A 256 -3.41 -18.09 -9.03
N PHE A 257 -2.88 -19.01 -9.83
CA PHE A 257 -3.35 -19.32 -11.18
C PHE A 257 -4.71 -20.03 -11.28
N LEU A 258 -5.38 -19.81 -12.42
CA LEU A 258 -6.53 -20.59 -12.88
C LEU A 258 -6.05 -21.88 -13.56
N ASN A 259 -6.08 -23.00 -12.84
CA ASN A 259 -5.61 -24.32 -13.31
C ASN A 259 -6.69 -25.06 -14.13
N VAL A 260 -7.10 -24.47 -15.25
CA VAL A 260 -8.29 -24.88 -16.01
C VAL A 260 -8.29 -26.36 -16.42
N ASP A 261 -7.14 -26.90 -16.80
CA ASP A 261 -7.04 -28.28 -17.29
C ASP A 261 -6.79 -29.31 -16.21
N HIS A 262 -6.58 -28.93 -14.94
CA HIS A 262 -6.25 -29.86 -13.85
C HIS A 262 -7.22 -31.05 -13.79
N PHE A 263 -6.68 -32.27 -13.77
CA PHE A 263 -7.41 -33.49 -14.12
C PHE A 263 -8.46 -33.90 -13.10
N ASP A 264 -8.34 -33.43 -11.87
CA ASP A 264 -9.24 -33.79 -10.77
C ASP A 264 -10.42 -32.82 -10.62
N TYR A 265 -10.48 -31.74 -11.41
CA TYR A 265 -11.62 -30.83 -11.39
C TYR A 265 -12.82 -31.37 -12.16
N THR A 266 -13.97 -31.36 -11.50
CA THR A 266 -15.28 -31.35 -12.16
C THR A 266 -15.49 -30.02 -12.89
N LEU A 267 -16.38 -30.03 -13.90
CA LEU A 267 -16.75 -28.78 -14.59
C LEU A 267 -17.36 -27.73 -13.64
N ALA A 268 -18.03 -28.16 -12.56
CA ALA A 268 -18.58 -27.25 -11.56
C ALA A 268 -17.46 -26.52 -10.81
N GLU A 269 -16.41 -27.23 -10.40
CA GLU A 269 -15.24 -26.66 -9.73
C GLU A 269 -14.46 -25.73 -10.65
N LYS A 270 -14.22 -26.10 -11.92
CA LYS A 270 -13.56 -25.22 -12.90
C LYS A 270 -14.29 -23.88 -13.05
N LYS A 271 -15.63 -23.93 -13.16
CA LYS A 271 -16.48 -22.75 -13.22
C LYS A 271 -16.44 -21.93 -11.93
N SER A 272 -16.53 -22.61 -10.78
CA SER A 272 -16.49 -21.95 -9.48
C SER A 272 -15.15 -21.28 -9.21
N HIS A 273 -14.03 -21.91 -9.55
CA HIS A 273 -12.70 -21.35 -9.45
C HIS A 273 -12.64 -19.99 -10.19
N PHE A 274 -13.04 -19.97 -11.46
CA PHE A 274 -13.13 -18.73 -12.24
C PHE A 274 -14.07 -17.68 -11.61
N ALA A 275 -15.27 -18.08 -11.18
CA ALA A 275 -16.24 -17.15 -10.61
C ALA A 275 -15.82 -16.58 -9.24
N ILE A 276 -15.11 -17.35 -8.42
CA ILE A 276 -14.56 -16.90 -7.15
C ILE A 276 -13.49 -15.83 -7.43
N TRP A 277 -12.50 -16.13 -8.29
CA TRP A 277 -11.46 -15.16 -8.65
C TRP A 277 -12.06 -13.90 -9.28
N ALA A 278 -13.05 -14.05 -10.15
CA ALA A 278 -13.77 -12.92 -10.73
C ALA A 278 -14.48 -12.07 -9.66
N SER A 279 -15.12 -12.70 -8.68
CA SER A 279 -15.79 -12.01 -7.57
C SER A 279 -14.80 -11.25 -6.69
N LEU A 280 -13.62 -11.82 -6.44
CA LEU A 280 -12.56 -11.20 -5.65
C LEU A 280 -11.84 -10.05 -6.38
N SER A 281 -12.08 -9.85 -7.68
CA SER A 281 -11.22 -9.01 -8.54
C SER A 281 -9.75 -9.43 -8.45
N ALA A 282 -9.50 -10.74 -8.42
CA ALA A 282 -8.16 -11.31 -8.48
C ALA A 282 -7.60 -11.26 -9.91
N PRO A 283 -6.28 -11.37 -10.11
CA PRO A 283 -5.70 -11.68 -11.41
C PRO A 283 -6.37 -12.90 -12.06
N LEU A 284 -6.73 -12.82 -13.35
CA LEU A 284 -7.28 -13.95 -14.11
C LEU A 284 -6.19 -14.51 -15.02
N ILE A 285 -5.18 -15.12 -14.40
CA ILE A 285 -4.04 -15.72 -15.12
C ILE A 285 -4.27 -17.22 -15.26
N ILE A 286 -4.42 -17.68 -16.49
CA ILE A 286 -4.63 -19.08 -16.84
C ILE A 286 -3.29 -19.81 -16.84
N SER A 287 -3.22 -20.96 -16.17
CA SER A 287 -2.12 -21.91 -16.33
C SER A 287 -2.68 -23.27 -16.73
N ALA A 288 -2.74 -23.50 -18.04
CA ALA A 288 -3.30 -24.70 -18.67
C ALA A 288 -2.86 -24.79 -20.14
N TYR A 289 -3.00 -25.96 -20.76
CA TYR A 289 -2.81 -26.12 -22.21
C TYR A 289 -4.03 -25.60 -23.01
N ILE A 290 -4.05 -24.29 -23.24
CA ILE A 290 -5.14 -23.56 -23.91
C ILE A 290 -5.55 -24.16 -25.28
N PRO A 291 -4.64 -24.66 -26.15
CA PRO A 291 -5.03 -25.21 -27.46
C PRO A 291 -6.10 -26.32 -27.41
N ASP A 292 -6.18 -27.06 -26.30
CA ASP A 292 -7.10 -28.19 -26.11
C ASP A 292 -8.39 -27.81 -25.36
N PHE A 293 -8.63 -26.52 -25.10
CA PHE A 293 -9.83 -26.08 -24.41
C PHE A 293 -11.12 -26.51 -25.11
N THR A 294 -12.02 -27.05 -24.31
CA THR A 294 -13.38 -27.40 -24.70
C THR A 294 -14.25 -26.15 -24.90
N PRO A 295 -15.37 -26.25 -25.66
CA PRO A 295 -16.32 -25.16 -25.77
C PRO A 295 -16.84 -24.66 -24.42
N GLU A 296 -17.02 -25.56 -23.45
CA GLU A 296 -17.44 -25.23 -22.10
C GLU A 296 -16.41 -24.38 -21.35
N GLU A 297 -15.12 -24.71 -21.48
CA GLU A 297 -14.02 -23.95 -20.87
C GLU A 297 -13.89 -22.55 -21.47
N VAL A 298 -13.88 -22.47 -22.81
CA VAL A 298 -13.89 -21.18 -23.51
C VAL A 298 -15.11 -20.34 -23.10
N LYS A 299 -16.29 -20.96 -22.96
CA LYS A 299 -17.54 -20.25 -22.63
C LYS A 299 -17.49 -19.58 -21.27
N TYR A 300 -16.98 -20.22 -20.21
CA TYR A 300 -16.95 -19.56 -18.91
C TYR A 300 -15.79 -18.57 -18.81
N LEU A 301 -14.63 -18.87 -19.39
CA LEU A 301 -13.48 -17.96 -19.40
C LEU A 301 -13.79 -16.67 -20.16
N THR A 302 -14.62 -16.73 -21.20
CA THR A 302 -15.05 -15.53 -21.97
C THR A 302 -16.37 -14.93 -21.48
N ASN A 303 -16.86 -15.32 -20.28
CA ASN A 303 -18.10 -14.79 -19.74
C ASN A 303 -17.97 -13.29 -19.41
N LYS A 304 -18.49 -12.44 -20.30
CA LYS A 304 -18.44 -10.98 -20.21
C LYS A 304 -19.04 -10.43 -18.92
N ASP A 305 -20.05 -11.07 -18.35
CA ASP A 305 -20.68 -10.61 -17.12
C ASP A 305 -19.75 -10.79 -15.92
N LEU A 306 -19.12 -11.97 -15.79
CA LEU A 306 -18.15 -12.24 -14.72
C LEU A 306 -16.86 -11.43 -14.91
N ILE A 307 -16.36 -11.30 -16.14
CA ILE A 307 -15.19 -10.45 -16.43
C ILE A 307 -15.49 -8.99 -16.07
N SER A 308 -16.70 -8.47 -16.37
CA SER A 308 -17.05 -7.09 -16.00
C SER A 308 -17.06 -6.83 -14.50
N VAL A 309 -17.30 -7.88 -13.71
CA VAL A 309 -17.25 -7.83 -12.24
C VAL A 309 -15.81 -7.89 -11.74
N ASN A 310 -14.95 -8.69 -12.39
CA ASN A 310 -13.52 -8.76 -12.09
C ASN A 310 -12.81 -7.44 -12.44
N GLN A 311 -13.16 -6.86 -13.59
CA GLN A 311 -12.59 -5.65 -14.15
C GLN A 311 -13.38 -4.38 -13.74
N ASP A 312 -14.16 -4.44 -12.66
CA ASP A 312 -14.90 -3.27 -12.17
C ASP A 312 -13.91 -2.17 -11.73
N PRO A 313 -14.10 -0.89 -12.14
CA PRO A 313 -13.15 0.18 -11.85
C PRO A 313 -12.94 0.50 -10.36
N LEU A 314 -13.82 0.05 -9.46
CA LEU A 314 -13.56 0.20 -8.02
C LEU A 314 -12.48 -0.75 -7.52
N ALA A 315 -12.14 -1.80 -8.28
CA ALA A 315 -11.20 -2.86 -7.90
C ALA A 315 -11.52 -3.53 -6.55
N LEU A 316 -12.75 -3.42 -6.04
CA LEU A 316 -13.09 -3.96 -4.73
C LEU A 316 -13.06 -5.49 -4.75
N GLN A 317 -12.51 -6.08 -3.70
CA GLN A 317 -12.63 -7.51 -3.43
C GLN A 317 -14.00 -7.81 -2.81
N ALA A 318 -14.60 -8.94 -3.20
CA ALA A 318 -15.79 -9.43 -2.51
C ALA A 318 -15.44 -9.86 -1.09
N THR A 319 -16.21 -9.37 -0.12
CA THR A 319 -15.99 -9.63 1.31
C THR A 319 -16.91 -10.75 1.77
N LEU A 320 -16.39 -11.68 2.58
CA LEU A 320 -17.17 -12.76 3.19
C LEU A 320 -18.14 -12.19 4.24
N VAL A 321 -19.45 -12.35 4.02
CA VAL A 321 -20.50 -11.84 4.93
C VAL A 321 -21.21 -12.93 5.72
N SER A 322 -21.08 -14.17 5.29
CA SER A 322 -21.65 -15.32 5.98
C SER A 322 -20.89 -16.57 5.59
N GLN A 323 -20.62 -17.41 6.57
CA GLN A 323 -20.08 -18.74 6.36
C GLN A 323 -20.78 -19.72 7.30
N ASP A 324 -21.26 -20.82 6.74
CA ASP A 324 -21.51 -22.07 7.45
C ASP A 324 -20.68 -23.17 6.77
N GLY A 325 -20.49 -24.34 7.41
CA GLY A 325 -19.68 -25.43 6.84
C GLY A 325 -20.12 -25.92 5.45
N THR A 326 -21.26 -25.45 4.92
CA THR A 326 -21.77 -25.72 3.57
C THR A 326 -21.72 -24.49 2.65
N TRP A 327 -21.99 -23.29 3.16
CA TRP A 327 -22.18 -22.10 2.33
C TRP A 327 -21.31 -20.94 2.75
N ASP A 328 -20.62 -20.37 1.76
CA ASP A 328 -19.99 -19.05 1.87
C ASP A 328 -20.82 -18.05 1.04
N VAL A 329 -21.08 -16.86 1.61
CA VAL A 329 -21.71 -15.75 0.91
C VAL A 329 -20.78 -14.56 0.93
N LEU A 330 -20.45 -14.04 -0.25
CA LEU A 330 -19.63 -12.85 -0.44
C LEU A 330 -20.41 -11.75 -1.15
N THR A 331 -19.99 -10.51 -0.94
CA THR A 331 -20.57 -9.38 -1.64
C THR A 331 -19.58 -8.23 -1.82
N LYS A 332 -19.74 -7.47 -2.90
CA LYS A 332 -19.05 -6.18 -3.13
C LYS A 332 -19.96 -5.20 -3.84
N SER A 333 -19.60 -3.93 -3.75
CA SER A 333 -20.22 -2.86 -4.53
C SER A 333 -19.52 -2.75 -5.88
N LEU A 334 -20.27 -2.40 -6.91
CA LEU A 334 -19.76 -2.14 -8.26
C LEU A 334 -19.82 -0.63 -8.55
N ALA A 335 -18.96 -0.14 -9.44
CA ALA A 335 -18.81 1.29 -9.75
C ALA A 335 -20.13 1.97 -10.15
N ASN A 336 -21.03 1.20 -10.77
CA ASN A 336 -22.31 1.70 -11.24
C ASN A 336 -23.42 1.73 -10.15
N GLY A 337 -23.09 1.40 -8.90
CA GLY A 337 -24.03 1.38 -7.77
C GLY A 337 -24.76 0.05 -7.57
N ASP A 338 -24.47 -0.96 -8.39
CA ASP A 338 -25.00 -2.31 -8.20
C ASP A 338 -24.26 -3.06 -7.08
N ARG A 339 -24.88 -4.13 -6.60
CA ARG A 339 -24.29 -5.02 -5.58
C ARG A 339 -24.07 -6.41 -6.19
N LEU A 340 -22.85 -6.93 -6.08
CA LEU A 340 -22.57 -8.33 -6.39
C LEU A 340 -22.91 -9.21 -5.19
N VAL A 341 -23.50 -10.37 -5.43
CA VAL A 341 -23.67 -11.44 -4.45
C VAL A 341 -23.11 -12.73 -5.04
N THR A 342 -22.19 -13.36 -4.33
CA THR A 342 -21.61 -14.65 -4.71
C THR A 342 -21.89 -15.65 -3.61
N ALA A 343 -22.59 -16.73 -3.94
CA ALA A 343 -22.82 -17.86 -3.04
C ALA A 343 -22.00 -19.06 -3.51
N ILE A 344 -21.16 -19.60 -2.64
CA ILE A 344 -20.31 -20.77 -2.90
C ILE A 344 -20.89 -21.95 -2.12
N ASN A 345 -21.26 -23.02 -2.81
CA ASN A 345 -21.69 -24.26 -2.19
C ASN A 345 -20.47 -25.16 -1.97
N ARG A 346 -19.97 -25.20 -0.75
CA ARG A 346 -18.88 -26.08 -0.29
C ARG A 346 -19.36 -27.47 0.13
N GLY A 347 -20.68 -27.70 0.12
CA GLY A 347 -21.27 -28.98 0.45
C GLY A 347 -21.20 -29.98 -0.70
N ASN A 348 -21.52 -31.22 -0.37
CA ASN A 348 -21.41 -32.39 -1.25
C ASN A 348 -22.66 -32.61 -2.15
N PHE A 349 -23.63 -31.69 -2.13
CA PHE A 349 -24.90 -31.85 -2.83
C PHE A 349 -25.38 -30.54 -3.45
N THR A 350 -26.07 -30.63 -4.58
CA THR A 350 -26.79 -29.51 -5.17
C THR A 350 -27.86 -28.99 -4.22
N SER A 351 -27.91 -27.68 -4.00
CA SER A 351 -28.85 -27.08 -3.05
C SER A 351 -29.19 -25.62 -3.38
N ASP A 352 -30.23 -25.11 -2.73
CA ASP A 352 -30.68 -23.72 -2.81
C ASP A 352 -30.25 -22.96 -1.55
N LEU A 353 -29.86 -21.69 -1.69
CA LEU A 353 -29.60 -20.79 -0.57
C LEU A 353 -30.42 -19.51 -0.68
N LYS A 354 -31.14 -19.17 0.39
CA LYS A 354 -31.88 -17.90 0.51
C LYS A 354 -31.05 -16.90 1.29
N ILE A 355 -30.76 -15.75 0.69
CA ILE A 355 -29.90 -14.70 1.23
C ILE A 355 -30.73 -13.44 1.50
N PRO A 356 -31.06 -13.13 2.77
CA PRO A 356 -31.76 -11.90 3.12
C PRO A 356 -30.96 -10.65 2.70
N PHE A 357 -31.67 -9.60 2.28
CA PHE A 357 -31.07 -8.35 1.83
C PHE A 357 -30.22 -7.66 2.90
N GLU A 358 -30.67 -7.66 4.14
CA GLU A 358 -29.92 -7.09 5.28
C GLU A 358 -28.55 -7.75 5.48
N ARG A 359 -28.36 -9.02 5.08
CA ARG A 359 -27.09 -9.75 5.19
C ARG A 359 -26.03 -9.27 4.23
N ILE A 360 -26.46 -8.73 3.09
CA ILE A 360 -25.58 -8.21 2.02
C ILE A 360 -25.58 -6.67 1.98
N GLY A 361 -26.10 -6.04 3.04
CA GLY A 361 -26.04 -4.61 3.28
C GLY A 361 -27.19 -3.80 2.70
N LEU A 362 -28.26 -4.47 2.27
CA LEU A 362 -29.35 -3.86 1.52
C LEU A 362 -30.58 -3.66 2.43
N PRO A 363 -31.37 -2.58 2.25
CA PRO A 363 -32.57 -2.37 3.05
C PRO A 363 -33.56 -3.53 2.86
N PRO A 364 -34.17 -4.09 3.94
CA PRO A 364 -35.03 -5.26 3.85
C PRO A 364 -36.20 -5.11 2.86
N LEU A 365 -36.83 -3.94 2.81
CA LEU A 365 -38.00 -3.70 1.95
C LEU A 365 -37.63 -3.29 0.51
N SER A 366 -36.37 -3.43 0.12
CA SER A 366 -35.93 -3.14 -1.25
C SER A 366 -36.60 -4.08 -2.25
N ILE A 367 -36.81 -3.58 -3.45
CA ILE A 367 -37.13 -4.39 -4.63
C ILE A 367 -36.00 -4.17 -5.63
N VAL A 368 -35.41 -5.25 -6.12
CA VAL A 368 -34.22 -5.19 -6.99
C VAL A 368 -34.42 -6.01 -8.24
N LYS A 369 -33.78 -5.59 -9.33
CA LYS A 369 -33.52 -6.47 -10.47
C LYS A 369 -32.33 -7.34 -10.13
N VAL A 370 -32.43 -8.63 -10.42
CA VAL A 370 -31.35 -9.60 -10.23
C VAL A 370 -30.96 -10.15 -11.59
N LYS A 371 -29.70 -10.00 -11.96
CA LYS A 371 -29.10 -10.72 -13.09
C LYS A 371 -28.32 -11.90 -12.56
N ASP A 372 -28.64 -13.10 -13.00
CA ASP A 372 -27.79 -14.28 -12.81
C ASP A 372 -26.66 -14.22 -13.85
N LEU A 373 -25.41 -14.18 -13.40
CA LEU A 373 -24.25 -13.96 -14.28
C LEU A 373 -23.77 -15.23 -14.98
N TRP A 374 -24.31 -16.40 -14.64
CA TRP A 374 -24.05 -17.64 -15.36
C TRP A 374 -24.97 -17.82 -16.56
N THR A 375 -26.23 -17.44 -16.39
CA THR A 375 -27.29 -17.63 -17.39
C THR A 375 -27.60 -16.36 -18.18
N GLY A 376 -27.21 -15.19 -17.66
CA GLY A 376 -27.60 -13.88 -18.17
C GLY A 376 -29.06 -13.53 -17.93
N SER A 377 -29.81 -14.38 -17.23
CA SER A 377 -31.25 -14.22 -17.01
C SER A 377 -31.53 -13.12 -15.98
N TRP A 378 -32.63 -12.40 -16.19
CA TRP A 378 -33.09 -11.35 -15.29
C TRP A 378 -34.33 -11.78 -14.53
N SER A 379 -34.39 -11.43 -13.26
CA SER A 379 -35.56 -11.58 -12.40
C SER A 379 -35.74 -10.37 -11.49
N VAL A 380 -36.81 -10.37 -10.69
CA VAL A 380 -37.05 -9.36 -9.65
C VAL A 380 -37.14 -10.07 -8.31
N ALA A 381 -36.50 -9.50 -7.30
CA ALA A 381 -36.49 -10.03 -5.95
C ALA A 381 -36.86 -8.95 -4.93
N SER A 382 -37.49 -9.36 -3.83
CA SER A 382 -37.84 -8.51 -2.69
C SER A 382 -37.49 -9.24 -1.39
N ASN A 383 -37.01 -8.51 -0.39
CA ASN A 383 -36.57 -9.00 0.92
C ASN A 383 -35.34 -9.93 0.93
N LYS A 384 -35.14 -10.74 -0.11
CA LYS A 384 -34.05 -11.70 -0.24
C LYS A 384 -33.79 -12.05 -1.69
N VAL A 385 -32.57 -12.49 -1.98
CA VAL A 385 -32.23 -13.18 -3.23
C VAL A 385 -32.09 -14.67 -2.96
N THR A 386 -32.34 -15.52 -3.96
CA THR A 386 -32.18 -16.97 -3.84
C THR A 386 -31.16 -17.45 -4.87
N ALA A 387 -30.09 -18.07 -4.40
CA ALA A 387 -29.22 -18.90 -5.23
C ALA A 387 -29.93 -20.24 -5.43
N VAL A 388 -30.27 -20.56 -6.69
CA VAL A 388 -31.11 -21.71 -7.03
C VAL A 388 -30.27 -22.78 -7.71
N ASN A 389 -30.44 -24.03 -7.30
CA ASN A 389 -29.87 -25.22 -7.91
C ASN A 389 -28.34 -25.13 -8.07
N VAL A 390 -27.65 -24.68 -7.02
CA VAL A 390 -26.19 -24.53 -7.04
C VAL A 390 -25.57 -25.91 -6.83
N PRO A 391 -24.80 -26.46 -7.79
CA PRO A 391 -24.19 -27.77 -7.66
C PRO A 391 -23.27 -27.89 -6.43
N SER A 392 -22.93 -29.12 -6.05
CA SER A 392 -21.79 -29.38 -5.17
C SER A 392 -20.56 -28.67 -5.73
N HIS A 393 -19.84 -27.93 -4.89
CA HIS A 393 -18.67 -27.12 -5.28
C HIS A 393 -18.98 -26.08 -6.37
N GLY A 394 -20.26 -25.73 -6.51
CA GLY A 394 -20.79 -24.78 -7.46
C GLY A 394 -20.87 -23.36 -6.89
N THR A 395 -21.07 -22.38 -7.78
CA THR A 395 -21.32 -20.99 -7.41
C THR A 395 -22.60 -20.45 -8.05
N ALA A 396 -23.32 -19.60 -7.33
CA ALA A 396 -24.27 -18.66 -7.91
C ALA A 396 -23.71 -17.24 -7.79
N VAL A 397 -23.60 -16.54 -8.92
CA VAL A 397 -23.13 -15.16 -8.96
C VAL A 397 -24.24 -14.28 -9.51
N MET A 398 -24.65 -13.30 -8.72
CA MET A 398 -25.81 -12.47 -9.00
C MET A 398 -25.46 -11.00 -8.87
N ARG A 399 -25.89 -10.20 -9.84
CA ARG A 399 -25.78 -8.73 -9.82
C ARG A 399 -27.14 -8.14 -9.52
N LEU A 400 -27.22 -7.38 -8.42
CA LEU A 400 -28.44 -6.75 -7.95
C LEU A 400 -28.41 -5.26 -8.29
N SER A 401 -29.41 -4.81 -9.02
CA SER A 401 -29.61 -3.41 -9.39
C SER A 401 -30.86 -2.85 -8.73
N ALA A 402 -30.77 -1.63 -8.22
CA ALA A 402 -31.91 -0.97 -7.60
C ALA A 402 -33.03 -0.70 -8.63
N LEU A 403 -34.28 -0.91 -8.23
CA LEU A 403 -35.46 -0.46 -8.99
C LEU A 403 -35.91 0.90 -8.49
N GLY A 404 -35.55 1.96 -9.22
CA GLY A 404 -35.97 3.33 -8.93
C GLY A 404 -34.81 4.21 -8.44
N HIS A 405 -34.54 4.21 -7.13
CA HIS A 405 -33.52 5.06 -6.49
C HIS A 405 -32.31 4.23 -6.02
N GLN A 406 -31.13 4.84 -5.97
CA GLN A 406 -29.97 4.21 -5.33
C GLN A 406 -30.27 3.93 -3.85
N TRP A 407 -30.01 2.69 -3.45
CA TRP A 407 -30.04 2.27 -2.06
C TRP A 407 -28.79 2.71 -1.29
N ALA A 408 -28.98 3.08 -0.02
CA ALA A 408 -27.86 3.19 0.92
C ALA A 408 -27.42 1.77 1.32
N VAL A 409 -26.17 1.43 1.03
CA VAL A 409 -25.59 0.16 1.44
C VAL A 409 -24.99 0.31 2.84
N THR A 410 -25.45 -0.52 3.78
CA THR A 410 -24.82 -0.65 5.09
C THR A 410 -23.74 -1.73 5.00
N PRO A 411 -22.46 -1.44 5.31
CA PRO A 411 -21.44 -2.48 5.32
C PRO A 411 -21.82 -3.62 6.28
N THR A 412 -21.84 -4.84 5.75
CA THR A 412 -22.10 -6.09 6.48
C THR A 412 -20.94 -7.05 6.31
N GLY A 413 -20.66 -7.84 7.34
CA GLY A 413 -19.50 -8.71 7.35
C GLY A 413 -19.39 -9.54 8.62
N MET A 414 -18.38 -10.39 8.63
CA MET A 414 -17.96 -11.18 9.79
C MET A 414 -16.67 -10.60 10.38
N PHE A 415 -16.48 -10.82 11.69
CA PHE A 415 -15.23 -10.54 12.40
C PHE A 415 -14.62 -11.87 12.84
N PHE A 416 -13.36 -12.10 12.50
CA PHE A 416 -12.63 -13.32 12.80
C PHE A 416 -11.40 -13.03 13.64
N ASN A 417 -11.08 -13.88 14.60
CA ASN A 417 -9.73 -13.91 15.13
C ASN A 417 -8.79 -14.58 14.10
N THR A 418 -7.61 -14.01 13.87
CA THR A 418 -6.69 -14.45 12.82
C THR A 418 -5.91 -15.71 13.19
N ALA A 419 -5.71 -15.95 14.49
CA ALA A 419 -5.03 -17.14 14.99
C ALA A 419 -5.99 -18.33 15.11
N SER A 420 -7.16 -18.15 15.73
CA SER A 420 -8.11 -19.24 15.97
C SER A 420 -9.11 -19.46 14.83
N LEU A 421 -9.28 -18.45 13.95
CA LEU A 421 -10.29 -18.42 12.87
C LEU A 421 -11.74 -18.51 13.35
N THR A 422 -11.98 -18.32 14.65
CA THR A 422 -13.32 -18.25 15.22
C THR A 422 -13.95 -16.88 14.95
N CYS A 423 -15.28 -16.86 14.93
CA CYS A 423 -16.10 -15.68 14.65
C CYS A 423 -16.54 -14.98 15.93
N LEU A 424 -16.47 -13.66 15.94
CA LEU A 424 -17.18 -12.85 16.94
C LEU A 424 -18.69 -13.14 16.85
N THR A 425 -19.27 -13.60 17.94
CA THR A 425 -20.63 -14.13 18.03
C THR A 425 -21.38 -13.44 19.16
N SER A 426 -22.58 -12.95 18.86
CA SER A 426 -23.52 -12.49 19.90
C SER A 426 -24.42 -13.62 20.40
N TYR A 427 -24.63 -13.69 21.71
CA TYR A 427 -25.50 -14.69 22.34
C TYR A 427 -26.75 -14.07 22.99
N PRO A 428 -27.78 -14.89 23.28
CA PRO A 428 -28.89 -14.47 24.13
C PRO A 428 -28.37 -14.00 25.50
N GLY A 429 -28.89 -12.87 26.00
CA GLY A 429 -28.45 -12.30 27.28
C GLY A 429 -27.38 -11.20 27.19
N GLU A 430 -27.16 -10.63 25.99
CA GLU A 430 -26.28 -9.45 25.78
C GLU A 430 -24.77 -9.72 25.90
N THR A 431 -24.36 -10.99 25.86
CA THR A 431 -22.96 -11.41 25.85
C THR A 431 -22.41 -11.58 24.43
N VAL A 432 -21.10 -11.46 24.31
CA VAL A 432 -20.34 -11.71 23.09
C VAL A 432 -19.18 -12.66 23.39
N GLY A 433 -18.84 -13.52 22.43
CA GLY A 433 -17.79 -14.53 22.52
C GLY A 433 -17.27 -14.90 21.14
N PHE A 434 -16.16 -15.61 21.07
CA PHE A 434 -15.65 -16.19 19.84
C PHE A 434 -16.14 -17.64 19.68
N ALA A 435 -16.58 -18.04 18.48
CA ALA A 435 -17.05 -19.39 18.21
C ALA A 435 -16.96 -19.76 16.73
N ASN A 436 -17.05 -21.06 16.41
CA ASN A 436 -17.06 -21.54 15.03
C ASN A 436 -18.14 -20.86 14.16
N SER A 437 -17.84 -20.65 12.88
CA SER A 437 -18.78 -20.11 11.89
C SER A 437 -20.00 -21.02 11.71
N THR A 438 -21.20 -20.50 11.98
CA THR A 438 -22.49 -21.21 11.85
C THR A 438 -23.45 -20.55 10.87
N GLY A 439 -23.06 -19.41 10.29
CA GLY A 439 -23.93 -18.59 9.43
C GLY A 439 -25.05 -17.86 10.16
N ALA A 440 -25.13 -17.95 11.49
CA ALA A 440 -26.18 -17.33 12.29
C ALA A 440 -26.17 -15.79 12.17
N ASP A 441 -27.35 -15.17 12.28
CA ASP A 441 -27.48 -13.70 12.26
C ASP A 441 -26.70 -12.99 13.39
N GLY A 442 -26.37 -13.71 14.47
CA GLY A 442 -25.52 -13.22 15.56
C GLY A 442 -24.02 -13.19 15.23
N GLN A 443 -23.61 -13.70 14.07
CA GLN A 443 -22.22 -13.68 13.56
C GLN A 443 -22.04 -12.71 12.38
N VAL A 444 -23.13 -12.08 11.93
CA VAL A 444 -23.10 -11.08 10.87
C VAL A 444 -23.29 -9.70 11.50
N TRP A 445 -22.29 -8.86 11.31
CA TRP A 445 -22.17 -7.55 11.92
C TRP A 445 -22.35 -6.45 10.88
N GLN A 446 -22.94 -5.35 11.32
CA GLN A 446 -23.16 -4.13 10.57
C GLN A 446 -22.42 -2.98 11.21
N THR A 447 -21.84 -2.11 10.38
CA THR A 447 -21.20 -0.89 10.85
C THR A 447 -21.90 0.34 10.32
N LYS A 448 -22.09 1.32 11.20
CA LYS A 448 -22.67 2.62 10.85
C LYS A 448 -21.55 3.65 10.68
N SER A 449 -21.90 4.76 10.03
CA SER A 449 -20.95 5.85 9.73
C SER A 449 -20.35 6.50 10.97
N ASP A 450 -21.01 6.41 12.13
CA ASP A 450 -20.51 6.91 13.41
C ASP A 450 -19.54 5.93 14.13
N GLY A 451 -19.28 4.77 13.53
CA GLY A 451 -18.44 3.71 14.09
C GLY A 451 -19.17 2.74 15.02
N THR A 452 -20.49 2.84 15.16
CA THR A 452 -21.26 1.85 15.92
C THR A 452 -21.39 0.53 15.19
N ILE A 453 -21.35 -0.57 15.95
CA ILE A 453 -21.42 -1.95 15.44
C ILE A 453 -22.62 -2.68 16.06
N SER A 454 -23.47 -3.28 15.25
CA SER A 454 -24.61 -4.12 15.68
C SER A 454 -24.62 -5.45 14.93
N THR A 455 -25.24 -6.50 15.49
CA THR A 455 -25.50 -7.75 14.74
C THR A 455 -26.84 -7.68 14.01
N LEU A 456 -27.02 -8.50 12.96
CA LEU A 456 -28.32 -8.63 12.30
C LEU A 456 -29.41 -9.11 13.27
N SER A 457 -29.09 -10.03 14.19
CA SER A 457 -30.03 -10.44 15.24
C SER A 457 -30.38 -9.28 16.18
N GLY A 458 -29.42 -8.38 16.43
CA GLY A 458 -29.59 -7.16 17.22
C GLY A 458 -30.50 -6.13 16.53
N GLU A 459 -30.40 -5.98 15.21
CA GLU A 459 -31.27 -5.06 14.43
C GLU A 459 -32.76 -5.45 14.49
N ARG A 460 -33.06 -6.72 14.72
CA ARG A 460 -34.44 -7.18 14.94
C ARG A 460 -34.89 -7.05 16.41
N SER A 461 -34.00 -6.66 17.31
CA SER A 461 -34.32 -6.42 18.72
C SER A 461 -34.76 -4.97 18.97
N SER A 462 -35.71 -4.77 19.87
CA SER A 462 -36.16 -3.45 20.30
C SER A 462 -36.01 -3.34 21.82
N PRO A 463 -35.11 -2.48 22.34
CA PRO A 463 -34.27 -1.52 21.61
C PRO A 463 -33.04 -2.16 20.91
N LEU A 464 -32.53 -1.49 19.87
CA LEU A 464 -31.31 -1.89 19.14
C LEU A 464 -30.09 -1.94 20.08
N LYS A 465 -29.23 -2.95 19.91
CA LYS A 465 -28.01 -3.13 20.73
C LYS A 465 -26.73 -3.04 19.91
N CYS A 466 -25.72 -2.40 20.49
CA CYS A 466 -24.42 -2.10 19.91
C CYS A 466 -23.28 -2.69 20.73
N LEU A 467 -22.21 -3.13 20.06
CA LEU A 467 -20.97 -3.57 20.69
C LEU A 467 -20.39 -2.43 21.54
N THR A 468 -20.18 -2.70 22.82
CA THR A 468 -19.83 -1.69 23.81
C THR A 468 -18.61 -2.13 24.61
N ASP A 469 -17.59 -1.28 24.62
CA ASP A 469 -16.44 -1.39 25.51
C ASP A 469 -16.75 -0.77 26.88
N ARG A 470 -17.03 -1.63 27.87
CA ARG A 470 -17.27 -1.19 29.25
C ARG A 470 -16.00 -0.68 29.94
N GLY A 471 -14.83 -0.98 29.39
CA GLY A 471 -13.52 -0.74 30.01
C GLY A 471 -13.06 -1.93 30.85
N ALA A 472 -11.82 -1.88 31.32
CA ALA A 472 -11.17 -2.97 32.05
C ALA A 472 -11.18 -4.33 31.30
N GLY A 473 -11.10 -4.29 29.97
CA GLY A 473 -11.09 -5.48 29.12
C GLY A 473 -12.45 -6.15 28.94
N ASN A 474 -13.57 -5.50 29.29
CA ASN A 474 -14.90 -6.11 29.17
C ASN A 474 -15.70 -5.52 28.00
N VAL A 475 -16.14 -6.38 27.07
CA VAL A 475 -16.95 -6.01 25.91
C VAL A 475 -18.30 -6.73 25.94
N THR A 476 -19.39 -6.00 25.74
CA THR A 476 -20.77 -6.53 25.77
C THR A 476 -21.65 -5.90 24.69
N LEU A 477 -22.92 -6.31 24.61
CA LEU A 477 -23.94 -5.60 23.85
C LEU A 477 -24.77 -4.72 24.78
N GLU A 478 -24.97 -3.45 24.43
CA GLU A 478 -25.87 -2.55 25.16
C GLU A 478 -26.75 -1.76 24.22
N VAL A 479 -27.84 -1.19 24.73
CA VAL A 479 -28.69 -0.28 23.95
C VAL A 479 -27.84 0.77 23.23
N CYS A 480 -28.02 0.87 21.91
CA CYS A 480 -27.28 1.83 21.10
C CYS A 480 -27.59 3.26 21.54
N SER A 481 -26.54 4.01 21.83
CA SER A 481 -26.58 5.40 22.27
C SER A 481 -25.64 6.31 21.47
N GLY A 482 -24.75 5.73 20.66
CA GLY A 482 -23.75 6.45 19.87
C GLY A 482 -22.58 7.00 20.69
N ARG A 483 -22.51 6.72 22.00
CA ARG A 483 -21.42 7.18 22.88
C ARG A 483 -20.07 6.58 22.45
N LEU A 484 -18.96 7.24 22.83
CA LEU A 484 -17.60 6.79 22.49
C LEU A 484 -17.29 5.32 22.85
N ALA A 485 -17.93 4.77 23.89
CA ALA A 485 -17.80 3.36 24.27
C ALA A 485 -18.35 2.37 23.22
N GLN A 486 -19.21 2.84 22.33
CA GLN A 486 -19.87 2.06 21.28
C GLN A 486 -19.30 2.36 19.89
N GLN A 487 -18.33 3.27 19.79
CA GLN A 487 -17.71 3.64 18.53
C GLN A 487 -16.36 2.94 18.40
N TRP A 488 -16.13 2.36 17.22
CA TRP A 488 -14.95 1.57 16.91
C TRP A 488 -14.32 2.05 15.60
N ASP A 489 -12.99 2.13 15.58
CA ASP A 489 -12.19 2.41 14.39
C ASP A 489 -11.67 1.11 13.78
N TYR A 490 -11.56 1.08 12.45
CA TYR A 490 -11.02 -0.05 11.70
C TYR A 490 -9.76 0.39 10.97
N HIS A 491 -8.65 -0.28 11.24
CA HIS A 491 -7.38 0.01 10.60
C HIS A 491 -7.09 -0.97 9.46
N ILE A 492 -6.26 -0.53 8.50
CA ILE A 492 -5.81 -1.39 7.38
C ILE A 492 -4.99 -2.59 7.87
N THR A 493 -4.45 -2.52 9.10
CA THR A 493 -3.81 -3.64 9.79
C THR A 493 -4.80 -4.74 10.23
N GLY A 494 -6.11 -4.50 10.10
CA GLY A 494 -7.19 -5.39 10.53
C GLY A 494 -7.76 -5.05 11.91
N ASN A 495 -7.05 -4.25 12.70
CA ASN A 495 -7.40 -3.92 14.08
C ASN A 495 -8.76 -3.19 14.20
N VAL A 496 -9.61 -3.68 15.11
CA VAL A 496 -10.86 -3.04 15.54
C VAL A 496 -10.64 -2.35 16.87
N ARG A 497 -10.50 -1.02 16.87
CA ARG A 497 -10.05 -0.23 18.02
C ARG A 497 -11.20 0.53 18.67
N SER A 498 -11.39 0.36 19.97
CA SER A 498 -12.37 1.13 20.75
C SER A 498 -11.96 2.60 20.81
N ARG A 499 -12.88 3.52 20.47
CA ARG A 499 -12.63 4.96 20.60
C ARG A 499 -12.54 5.42 22.05
N LYS A 500 -13.10 4.66 23.00
CA LYS A 500 -13.08 4.95 24.44
C LYS A 500 -11.77 4.51 25.10
N SER A 501 -11.46 3.22 25.09
CA SER A 501 -10.27 2.69 25.77
C SER A 501 -8.99 2.84 24.96
N LYS A 502 -9.12 3.08 23.65
CA LYS A 502 -8.02 3.03 22.68
C LYS A 502 -7.40 1.63 22.53
N GLY A 503 -7.99 0.60 23.15
CA GLY A 503 -7.60 -0.79 22.98
C GLY A 503 -8.24 -1.44 21.76
N CYS A 504 -7.62 -2.50 21.27
CA CYS A 504 -8.08 -3.32 20.16
C CYS A 504 -8.91 -4.50 20.67
N LEU A 505 -9.92 -4.88 19.89
CA LEU A 505 -10.73 -6.07 20.12
C LEU A 505 -9.85 -7.31 19.98
N THR A 506 -9.89 -8.21 20.96
CA THR A 506 -9.03 -9.39 21.03
C THR A 506 -9.81 -10.57 21.62
N GLU A 507 -9.45 -11.78 21.22
CA GLU A 507 -9.88 -13.02 21.87
C GLU A 507 -9.00 -13.27 23.09
N GLY A 508 -9.60 -13.25 24.28
CA GLY A 508 -8.95 -13.58 25.54
C GLY A 508 -9.03 -15.08 25.86
N GLU A 509 -8.70 -15.44 27.10
CA GLU A 509 -8.90 -16.81 27.60
C GLU A 509 -10.38 -17.22 27.54
N ASP A 510 -10.62 -18.53 27.36
CA ASP A 510 -11.96 -19.14 27.29
C ASP A 510 -12.90 -18.46 26.29
N GLU A 511 -12.39 -18.10 25.09
CA GLU A 511 -13.16 -17.51 23.98
C GLU A 511 -13.82 -16.15 24.33
N MET A 512 -13.38 -15.50 25.40
CA MET A 512 -13.93 -14.21 25.84
C MET A 512 -13.50 -13.06 24.92
N VAL A 513 -14.38 -12.07 24.77
CA VAL A 513 -14.09 -10.86 24.01
C VAL A 513 -13.56 -9.77 24.94
N ILE A 514 -12.33 -9.32 24.70
CA ILE A 514 -11.68 -8.31 25.51
C ILE A 514 -11.20 -7.12 24.67
N THR A 515 -10.84 -6.03 25.36
CA THR A 515 -10.02 -4.96 24.79
C THR A 515 -8.62 -4.98 25.39
N SER A 516 -7.60 -5.01 24.54
CA SER A 516 -6.18 -5.03 24.94
C SER A 516 -5.42 -3.87 24.26
N PRO A 517 -4.21 -3.47 24.72
CA PRO A 517 -3.38 -2.56 23.95
C PRO A 517 -3.23 -3.06 22.51
N CYS A 518 -3.46 -2.16 21.54
CA CYS A 518 -3.27 -2.53 20.15
C CYS A 518 -1.82 -2.92 19.92
N LEU A 519 -1.58 -4.18 19.59
CA LEU A 519 -0.27 -4.65 19.22
C LEU A 519 -0.05 -4.26 17.76
N TRP A 520 1.10 -3.62 17.49
CA TRP A 520 1.59 -3.48 16.13
C TRP A 520 1.98 -4.89 15.66
N GLU A 521 1.52 -5.28 14.48
CA GLU A 521 2.12 -6.42 13.77
C GLU A 521 1.96 -7.85 14.35
N GLU A 522 1.22 -8.13 15.43
CA GLU A 522 1.12 -9.52 15.96
C GLU A 522 -0.01 -10.46 15.42
N ASN A 523 0.11 -11.79 15.58
CA ASN A 523 -0.84 -12.82 15.10
C ASN A 523 -2.17 -12.96 15.89
N ILE A 524 -2.30 -12.34 17.06
CA ILE A 524 -3.52 -12.46 17.90
C ILE A 524 -4.69 -11.54 17.48
N LYS A 525 -4.68 -11.05 16.24
CA LYS A 525 -5.54 -9.96 15.78
C LYS A 525 -6.96 -10.42 15.44
N VAL A 526 -7.93 -9.53 15.61
CA VAL A 526 -9.28 -9.73 15.08
C VAL A 526 -9.40 -8.98 13.76
N THR A 527 -9.53 -9.70 12.64
CA THR A 527 -9.76 -9.12 11.32
C THR A 527 -11.23 -8.92 11.06
N SER A 528 -11.57 -7.75 10.54
CA SER A 528 -12.86 -7.52 9.92
C SER A 528 -12.82 -7.89 8.44
N THR A 529 -13.87 -8.54 7.95
CA THR A 529 -14.16 -8.59 6.52
C THR A 529 -14.78 -7.29 5.99
N LEU A 530 -15.11 -6.33 6.87
CA LEU A 530 -15.68 -5.05 6.48
C LEU A 530 -14.60 -4.18 5.84
N SER A 531 -14.63 -4.09 4.52
CA SER A 531 -13.89 -3.08 3.77
C SER A 531 -14.45 -1.69 4.07
N ARG A 532 -13.57 -0.69 4.22
CA ARG A 532 -13.93 0.75 4.26
C ARG A 532 -14.39 1.15 2.85
N GLN A 533 -15.55 0.67 2.42
CA GLN A 533 -16.20 1.07 1.18
C GLN A 533 -16.67 2.53 1.37
N LYS A 534 -15.75 3.50 1.22
CA LYS A 534 -16.13 4.92 1.08
C LYS A 534 -16.98 5.03 -0.20
N PHE A 535 -18.30 4.94 -0.04
CA PHE A 535 -19.25 5.40 -1.03
C PHE A 535 -19.18 6.93 -1.09
N THR A 536 -18.29 7.46 -1.93
CA THR A 536 -18.39 8.85 -2.40
C THR A 536 -18.45 8.86 -3.92
N ALA A 537 -19.56 8.34 -4.44
CA ALA A 537 -20.08 8.81 -5.71
C ALA A 537 -20.85 10.10 -5.44
N HIS A 538 -20.16 11.24 -5.44
CA HIS A 538 -20.67 12.53 -5.91
C HIS A 538 -19.54 13.56 -5.97
N LEU A 539 -19.33 14.11 -7.17
CA LEU A 539 -18.73 15.42 -7.35
C LEU A 539 -19.45 16.42 -6.42
N ASN A 540 -18.76 16.88 -5.39
CA ASN A 540 -18.81 18.25 -4.89
C ASN A 540 -17.79 18.38 -3.75
N CYS A 541 -16.71 19.10 -4.03
CA CYS A 541 -15.82 19.61 -3.00
C CYS A 541 -16.63 20.46 -2.01
N ASN A 542 -16.65 20.05 -0.74
CA ASN A 542 -16.65 20.98 0.38
C ASN A 542 -15.98 20.32 1.60
N VAL A 543 -15.06 21.10 2.15
CA VAL A 543 -14.17 20.94 3.31
C VAL A 543 -14.79 20.18 4.49
N GLN A 544 -14.15 19.08 4.96
CA GLN A 544 -13.58 18.89 6.31
C GLN A 544 -13.11 17.43 6.58
N GLU A 545 -11.89 17.33 7.11
CA GLU A 545 -11.25 16.25 7.91
C GLU A 545 -10.90 14.86 7.33
N ASP A 546 -9.59 14.60 7.41
CA ASP A 546 -8.87 13.34 7.68
C ASP A 546 -9.34 12.04 7.02
N CYS A 547 -8.53 11.54 6.09
CA CYS A 547 -7.91 10.22 6.17
C CYS A 547 -6.99 10.02 4.95
N LEU A 548 -5.71 9.82 5.25
CA LEU A 548 -4.66 9.17 4.47
C LEU A 548 -5.20 8.25 3.36
N SER A 549 -4.88 8.59 2.11
CA SER A 549 -4.92 7.70 0.94
C SER A 549 -3.72 7.98 0.04
N PRO A 550 -3.22 6.99 -0.71
CA PRO A 550 -1.88 7.01 -1.32
C PRO A 550 -1.95 7.77 -2.65
N PHE A 551 -1.10 8.78 -2.78
CA PHE A 551 -0.91 9.55 -4.01
C PHE A 551 0.32 9.00 -4.78
N PRO A 552 0.37 9.16 -6.12
CA PRO A 552 1.36 8.52 -7.01
C PRO A 552 2.79 8.78 -6.55
N SER A 553 3.75 7.85 -6.78
CA SER A 553 5.14 7.91 -6.29
C SER A 553 5.70 9.34 -6.31
N VAL A 554 5.63 9.99 -5.16
CA VAL A 554 5.86 11.42 -5.03
C VAL A 554 7.38 11.61 -4.99
N THR A 555 7.97 12.32 -5.95
CA THR A 555 9.40 12.65 -5.90
C THR A 555 9.72 13.42 -4.60
N TYR A 556 10.98 13.49 -4.17
CA TYR A 556 11.35 14.33 -3.02
C TYR A 556 10.95 15.78 -3.27
N LEU A 557 11.07 16.26 -4.52
CA LEU A 557 10.56 17.58 -4.87
C LEU A 557 9.03 17.67 -4.76
N GLU A 558 8.28 16.68 -5.22
CA GLU A 558 6.82 16.74 -5.11
C GLU A 558 6.36 16.70 -3.64
N SER A 559 7.09 15.98 -2.78
CA SER A 559 6.85 15.98 -1.33
C SER A 559 7.16 17.34 -0.72
N LEU A 560 8.31 17.93 -1.07
CA LEU A 560 8.69 19.28 -0.69
C LEU A 560 7.68 20.33 -1.21
N THR A 561 7.17 20.15 -2.42
CA THR A 561 6.20 21.05 -3.06
C THR A 561 4.83 20.95 -2.40
N ARG A 562 4.41 19.75 -2.02
CA ARG A 562 3.12 19.50 -1.37
C ARG A 562 3.13 19.97 0.08
N ASP A 563 4.11 19.51 0.86
CA ASP A 563 4.09 19.63 2.32
C ASP A 563 5.01 20.74 2.84
N GLY A 564 5.96 21.20 2.02
CA GLY A 564 6.98 22.16 2.39
C GLY A 564 8.18 21.53 3.10
N PHE A 565 8.17 20.21 3.27
CA PHE A 565 9.29 19.40 3.76
C PHE A 565 9.19 17.97 3.25
N VAL A 566 10.30 17.23 3.31
CA VAL A 566 10.39 15.80 2.99
C VAL A 566 11.30 15.11 4.00
N LEU A 567 10.80 14.04 4.63
CA LEU A 567 11.53 13.22 5.59
C LEU A 567 12.02 11.94 4.89
N ILE A 568 13.32 11.70 4.94
CA ILE A 568 13.99 10.55 4.33
C ILE A 568 14.55 9.69 5.47
N PRO A 569 13.98 8.50 5.71
CA PRO A 569 14.39 7.64 6.81
C PRO A 569 15.72 6.95 6.53
N SER A 570 16.54 6.76 7.57
CA SER A 570 17.75 5.93 7.54
C SER A 570 18.75 6.26 6.43
N ILE A 571 18.93 7.55 6.11
CA ILE A 571 19.91 8.00 5.12
C ILE A 571 21.36 7.70 5.53
N LEU A 572 21.61 7.51 6.83
CA LEU A 572 22.88 7.03 7.37
C LEU A 572 22.75 5.64 7.99
N ASN A 573 23.77 4.81 7.76
CA ASN A 573 23.91 3.54 8.44
C ASN A 573 24.52 3.69 9.86
N ALA A 574 24.42 2.62 10.66
CA ALA A 574 24.86 2.62 12.05
C ALA A 574 26.35 3.01 12.23
N SER A 575 27.23 2.63 11.29
CA SER A 575 28.66 2.96 11.36
C SER A 575 28.93 4.44 11.07
N GLN A 576 28.23 5.02 10.09
CA GLN A 576 28.28 6.45 9.78
C GLN A 576 27.74 7.26 10.97
N ILE A 577 26.62 6.84 11.55
CA ILE A 577 26.05 7.47 12.75
C ILE A 577 27.05 7.43 13.91
N ALA A 578 27.68 6.27 14.17
CA ALA A 578 28.65 6.12 15.25
C ALA A 578 29.86 7.06 15.05
N ALA A 579 30.42 7.11 13.84
CA ALA A 579 31.55 7.99 13.52
C ALA A 579 31.20 9.47 13.68
N LEU A 580 30.03 9.89 13.18
CA LEU A 580 29.55 11.27 13.28
C LEU A 580 29.20 11.64 14.72
N ARG A 581 28.67 10.72 15.53
CA ARG A 581 28.44 10.93 16.97
C ARG A 581 29.75 11.18 17.71
N THR A 582 30.78 10.37 17.46
CA THR A 582 32.10 10.56 18.09
C THR A 582 32.70 11.92 17.72
N ALA A 583 32.75 12.25 16.42
CA ALA A 583 33.26 13.54 15.95
C ALA A 583 32.46 14.73 16.51
N SER A 584 31.13 14.60 16.57
CA SER A 584 30.24 15.64 17.11
C SER A 584 30.43 15.83 18.61
N ALA A 585 30.57 14.75 19.38
CA ALA A 585 30.79 14.82 20.83
C ALA A 585 32.08 15.57 21.17
N GLU A 586 33.20 15.24 20.52
CA GLU A 586 34.49 15.91 20.73
C GLU A 586 34.44 17.39 20.29
N THR A 587 33.74 17.68 19.19
CA THR A 587 33.50 19.06 18.73
C THR A 587 32.71 19.87 19.76
N ILE A 588 31.68 19.27 20.35
CA ILE A 588 30.87 19.91 21.41
C ILE A 588 31.71 20.20 22.65
N GLU A 589 32.58 19.27 23.07
CA GLU A 589 33.47 19.48 24.20
C GLU A 589 34.45 20.63 23.95
N LEU A 590 35.03 20.72 22.76
CA LEU A 590 35.91 21.84 22.37
C LEU A 590 35.17 23.19 22.40
N ALA A 591 33.94 23.22 21.88
CA ALA A 591 33.09 24.41 21.89
C ALA A 591 32.70 24.84 23.30
N ARG A 592 32.20 23.92 24.13
CA ARG A 592 31.83 24.17 25.54
C ARG A 592 33.04 24.58 26.38
N GLY A 593 34.21 24.04 26.07
CA GLY A 593 35.49 24.39 26.70
C GLY A 593 36.07 25.73 26.26
N GLY A 594 35.43 26.44 25.31
CA GLY A 594 35.87 27.74 24.81
C GLY A 594 37.09 27.69 23.87
N LYS A 595 37.45 26.50 23.39
CA LYS A 595 38.57 26.28 22.46
C LYS A 595 38.14 26.42 21.00
N TRP A 596 36.83 26.38 20.72
CA TRP A 596 36.26 26.71 19.42
C TRP A 596 35.40 27.99 19.51
N PRO A 597 35.77 29.07 18.80
CA PRO A 597 35.09 30.37 18.95
C PRO A 597 33.73 30.44 18.26
N SER A 598 33.46 29.58 17.28
CA SER A 598 32.31 29.70 16.38
C SER A 598 31.13 28.87 16.86
N VAL A 599 30.27 29.47 17.68
CA VAL A 599 29.14 28.81 18.35
C VAL A 599 27.87 29.66 18.28
N ARG A 600 26.71 29.02 18.44
CA ARG A 600 25.41 29.66 18.64
C ARG A 600 25.12 29.76 20.13
N THR A 601 25.04 30.99 20.66
CA THR A 601 24.92 31.26 22.11
C THR A 601 23.47 31.38 22.56
N LEU A 602 23.17 30.92 23.78
CA LEU A 602 21.85 31.11 24.39
C LEU A 602 21.67 32.53 24.95
N PRO A 603 20.46 33.11 24.88
CA PRO A 603 19.24 32.62 24.21
C PRO A 603 19.08 33.22 22.80
N LYS A 604 20.17 33.53 22.09
CA LYS A 604 20.06 34.18 20.78
C LYS A 604 19.62 33.15 19.74
N GLN A 605 18.69 33.55 18.88
CA GLN A 605 18.24 32.77 17.71
C GLN A 605 19.09 33.06 16.46
N PHE A 606 19.52 34.31 16.28
CA PHE A 606 20.26 34.78 15.09
C PHE A 606 21.53 35.55 15.50
N PRO A 607 22.55 35.61 14.61
CA PRO A 607 23.72 36.45 14.81
C PRO A 607 23.34 37.95 14.86
N PRO A 608 24.22 38.81 15.43
CA PRO A 608 25.52 38.49 16.00
C PRO A 608 25.39 37.80 17.37
N TRP A 609 26.20 36.75 17.57
CA TRP A 609 26.25 35.99 18.83
C TRP A 609 26.96 36.77 19.94
N ASP A 610 26.66 36.47 21.20
CA ASP A 610 27.22 37.18 22.36
C ASP A 610 28.65 36.73 22.68
N ILE A 611 29.57 37.00 21.76
CA ILE A 611 30.98 36.58 21.84
C ILE A 611 31.83 37.84 22.00
N ALA A 612 32.11 38.22 23.24
CA ALA A 612 33.03 39.31 23.50
C ALA A 612 34.48 38.85 23.24
N PRO A 613 35.35 39.68 22.63
CA PRO A 613 36.75 39.32 22.40
C PRO A 613 37.45 38.90 23.69
N GLY A 614 38.08 37.71 23.68
CA GLY A 614 38.81 37.18 24.84
C GLY A 614 37.95 36.50 25.93
N THR A 615 36.66 36.28 25.70
CA THR A 615 35.77 35.55 26.62
C THR A 615 35.49 34.13 26.12
N ASN A 616 35.16 33.19 27.04
CA ASN A 616 34.71 31.87 26.63
C ASN A 616 33.32 32.01 25.96
N PRO A 617 33.20 31.73 24.65
CA PRO A 617 31.94 31.91 23.91
C PRO A 617 30.80 31.01 24.41
N ALA A 618 31.11 29.96 25.19
CA ALA A 618 30.11 29.08 25.78
C ALA A 618 29.71 29.45 27.22
N ALA A 619 30.24 30.54 27.80
CA ALA A 619 30.00 30.90 29.20
C ALA A 619 28.52 31.13 29.55
N GLY A 620 27.70 31.58 28.59
CA GLY A 620 26.25 31.78 28.75
C GLY A 620 25.38 30.57 28.37
N GLY A 621 26.01 29.48 27.93
CA GLY A 621 25.40 28.30 27.31
C GLY A 621 25.28 28.42 25.78
N ILE A 622 25.28 27.28 25.10
CA ILE A 622 25.23 27.17 23.63
C ILE A 622 24.17 26.17 23.19
N TRP A 623 23.70 26.32 21.95
CA TRP A 623 22.74 25.40 21.32
C TRP A 623 23.18 24.94 19.91
N GLY A 624 24.35 25.39 19.45
CA GLY A 624 24.95 24.89 18.22
C GLY A 624 26.42 25.28 18.08
N VAL A 625 27.11 24.56 17.19
CA VAL A 625 28.49 24.78 16.77
C VAL A 625 28.49 25.10 15.27
N GLN A 626 29.33 26.04 14.85
CA GLN A 626 29.39 26.53 13.47
C GLN A 626 30.71 26.19 12.80
N PHE A 627 30.70 26.23 11.46
CA PHE A 627 31.84 25.98 10.58
C PHE A 627 32.43 24.57 10.74
N MET A 628 31.57 23.55 10.61
CA MET A 628 31.95 22.14 10.76
C MET A 628 33.00 21.67 9.74
N MET A 629 33.18 22.41 8.65
CA MET A 629 34.15 22.13 7.59
C MET A 629 35.44 22.97 7.72
N HIS A 630 35.60 23.77 8.77
CA HIS A 630 36.80 24.60 8.93
C HIS A 630 38.05 23.71 9.13
N PRO A 631 39.16 23.97 8.42
CA PRO A 631 40.34 23.09 8.47
C PRO A 631 40.94 22.96 9.88
N ASP A 632 40.85 24.02 10.70
CA ASP A 632 41.32 23.99 12.09
C ASP A 632 40.39 23.25 13.07
N LEU A 633 39.17 22.86 12.64
CA LEU A 633 38.27 22.06 13.48
C LEU A 633 38.71 20.58 13.44
N PRO A 634 38.93 19.94 14.59
CA PRO A 634 39.16 18.49 14.63
C PRO A 634 38.00 17.73 14.01
N HIS A 635 38.30 16.66 13.26
CA HIS A 635 37.32 15.86 12.51
C HIS A 635 36.57 16.60 11.41
N SER A 636 37.01 17.79 10.98
CA SER A 636 36.44 18.51 9.83
C SER A 636 36.28 17.63 8.60
N GLN A 637 37.23 16.71 8.34
CA GLN A 637 37.13 15.75 7.24
C GLN A 637 35.91 14.81 7.35
N THR A 638 35.54 14.37 8.56
CA THR A 638 34.36 13.52 8.79
C THR A 638 33.08 14.26 8.42
N PHE A 639 33.01 15.55 8.77
CA PHE A 639 31.89 16.42 8.43
C PHE A 639 31.85 16.74 6.93
N ILE A 640 32.99 17.03 6.31
CA ILE A 640 33.12 17.24 4.86
C ILE A 640 32.64 16.01 4.09
N ASN A 641 33.06 14.80 4.51
CA ASN A 641 32.65 13.57 3.85
C ASN A 641 31.13 13.33 3.93
N ASN A 642 30.48 13.75 5.01
CA ASN A 642 29.02 13.66 5.12
C ASN A 642 28.31 14.74 4.30
N TYR A 643 28.81 15.97 4.34
CA TYR A 643 28.21 17.08 3.59
C TYR A 643 28.25 16.80 2.07
N PHE A 644 29.35 16.28 1.56
CA PHE A 644 29.52 15.95 0.14
C PHE A 644 29.19 14.49 -0.18
N SER A 645 28.46 13.79 0.69
CA SER A 645 28.10 12.40 0.42
C SER A 645 27.03 12.33 -0.68
N HIS A 646 27.04 11.25 -1.46
CA HIS A 646 26.03 11.03 -2.51
C HIS A 646 24.62 11.03 -1.94
N GLU A 647 24.46 10.48 -0.73
CA GLU A 647 23.19 10.44 -0.03
C GLU A 647 22.60 11.84 0.22
N VAL A 648 23.44 12.87 0.45
CA VAL A 648 22.98 14.26 0.63
C VAL A 648 22.89 14.99 -0.71
N ILE A 649 23.94 14.91 -1.54
CA ILE A 649 24.05 15.67 -2.80
C ILE A 649 22.96 15.27 -3.79
N ASP A 650 22.63 13.98 -3.91
CA ASP A 650 21.67 13.53 -4.92
C ASP A 650 20.25 14.02 -4.59
N VAL A 651 19.89 14.09 -3.30
CA VAL A 651 18.63 14.69 -2.86
C VAL A 651 18.63 16.20 -3.14
N VAL A 652 19.73 16.91 -2.83
CA VAL A 652 19.85 18.35 -3.10
C VAL A 652 19.67 18.65 -4.58
N LYS A 653 20.30 17.89 -5.47
CA LYS A 653 20.16 18.06 -6.93
C LYS A 653 18.76 17.85 -7.41
N GLU A 654 18.05 16.86 -6.86
CA GLU A 654 16.65 16.65 -7.16
C GLU A 654 15.80 17.84 -6.70
N LEU A 655 15.99 18.32 -5.47
CA LEU A 655 15.20 19.42 -4.93
C LEU A 655 15.46 20.76 -5.65
N LEU A 656 16.69 21.00 -6.12
CA LEU A 656 17.10 22.22 -6.81
C LEU A 656 17.03 22.12 -8.34
N HIS A 657 16.73 20.95 -8.90
CA HIS A 657 16.72 20.70 -10.34
C HIS A 657 18.06 21.07 -11.01
N CYS A 658 19.18 20.62 -10.44
CA CYS A 658 20.51 21.02 -10.90
C CYS A 658 21.53 19.88 -10.98
N THR A 659 22.68 20.20 -11.55
CA THR A 659 23.85 19.33 -11.68
C THR A 659 24.95 19.70 -10.68
N ASP A 660 25.97 18.84 -10.53
CA ASP A 660 27.06 19.07 -9.58
C ASP A 660 27.78 20.41 -9.83
N ASP A 661 27.95 20.81 -11.10
CA ASP A 661 28.63 22.06 -11.50
C ASP A 661 27.82 23.33 -11.17
N GLU A 662 26.54 23.17 -10.82
CA GLU A 662 25.62 24.25 -10.47
C GLU A 662 25.44 24.41 -8.96
N LEU A 663 26.04 23.51 -8.15
CA LEU A 663 25.97 23.56 -6.70
C LEU A 663 26.97 24.56 -6.10
N VAL A 664 26.50 25.30 -5.10
CA VAL A 664 27.28 26.24 -4.32
C VAL A 664 27.32 25.79 -2.88
N LEU A 665 28.52 25.81 -2.29
CA LEU A 665 28.71 25.52 -0.87
C LEU A 665 28.10 26.64 -0.03
N GLU A 666 27.31 26.28 0.98
CA GLU A 666 26.77 27.26 1.93
C GLU A 666 27.14 26.89 3.38
N LEU A 667 26.12 26.72 4.23
CA LEU A 667 26.29 26.52 5.66
C LEU A 667 26.37 25.04 6.00
N PHE A 668 27.23 24.71 6.97
CA PHE A 668 27.17 23.43 7.66
C PHE A 668 27.48 23.61 9.15
N ASN A 669 26.50 23.29 9.98
CA ASN A 669 26.47 23.53 11.41
C ASN A 669 26.06 22.26 12.15
N LEU A 670 26.37 22.21 13.44
CA LEU A 670 25.91 21.16 14.34
C LEU A 670 24.97 21.77 15.39
N LEU A 671 23.72 21.34 15.40
CA LEU A 671 22.72 21.72 16.41
C LEU A 671 22.74 20.69 17.55
N ILE A 672 22.76 21.16 18.80
CA ILE A 672 23.11 20.32 19.94
C ILE A 672 22.11 20.48 21.09
N ARG A 673 22.14 19.54 22.04
CA ARG A 673 21.43 19.69 23.31
C ARG A 673 21.84 20.99 24.01
N PRO A 674 20.90 21.91 24.29
CA PRO A 674 21.24 23.20 24.89
C PRO A 674 21.48 23.07 26.39
N ASP A 675 22.19 24.04 26.98
CA ASP A 675 22.43 24.08 28.44
C ASP A 675 21.17 24.40 29.26
N ARG A 676 20.15 24.98 28.64
CA ARG A 676 18.80 25.17 29.18
C ARG A 676 17.79 25.16 28.03
N ASP A 677 16.54 24.87 28.32
CA ASP A 677 15.48 24.83 27.30
C ASP A 677 15.47 26.12 26.48
N PHE A 678 15.37 25.96 25.17
CA PHE A 678 15.50 27.05 24.23
C PHE A 678 14.54 26.84 23.06
N GLU A 679 13.82 27.89 22.68
CA GLU A 679 12.91 27.85 21.55
C GLU A 679 13.25 29.01 20.61
N LEU A 680 13.06 28.76 19.32
CA LEU A 680 13.12 29.76 18.26
C LEU A 680 11.72 30.28 18.02
N LYS A 681 11.65 31.53 17.57
CA LYS A 681 10.39 32.14 17.16
C LYS A 681 9.91 31.52 15.85
N TRP A 682 8.60 31.54 15.62
CA TRP A 682 8.05 31.28 14.29
C TRP A 682 8.65 32.25 13.27
N HIS A 683 9.22 31.71 12.19
CA HIS A 683 9.82 32.50 11.13
C HIS A 683 9.76 31.77 9.78
N ARG A 684 10.10 32.53 8.74
CA ARG A 684 10.49 32.07 7.42
C ARG A 684 11.88 32.65 7.17
N ASP A 685 12.76 31.94 6.48
CA ASP A 685 14.15 32.35 6.36
C ASP A 685 14.31 33.57 5.43
N ASP A 686 13.56 33.61 4.32
CA ASP A 686 13.71 34.68 3.32
C ASP A 686 12.64 35.78 3.43
N ILE A 687 11.63 35.59 4.27
CA ILE A 687 10.46 36.48 4.36
C ILE A 687 10.37 37.09 5.77
N GLN A 688 10.58 38.40 5.85
CA GLN A 688 10.50 39.15 7.11
C GLN A 688 9.11 39.05 7.77
N PRO A 689 9.03 38.99 9.11
CA PRO A 689 7.74 38.94 9.82
C PRO A 689 6.79 40.09 9.47
N SER A 690 7.32 41.27 9.14
CA SER A 690 6.55 42.45 8.77
C SER A 690 6.01 42.48 7.34
N ALA A 691 6.36 41.51 6.49
CA ALA A 691 5.92 41.46 5.10
C ALA A 691 4.37 41.39 5.01
N THR A 692 3.80 42.16 4.09
CA THR A 692 2.39 42.10 3.71
C THR A 692 2.07 40.79 2.99
N ALA A 693 0.79 40.42 2.91
CA ALA A 693 0.41 39.18 2.22
C ALA A 693 0.82 39.19 0.74
N GLU A 694 0.76 40.36 0.10
CA GLU A 694 1.18 40.56 -1.28
C GLU A 694 2.69 40.36 -1.45
N GLU A 695 3.51 40.98 -0.59
CA GLU A 695 4.99 40.81 -0.60
C GLU A 695 5.39 39.35 -0.33
N GLU A 696 4.66 38.65 0.55
CA GLU A 696 4.89 37.22 0.78
C GLU A 696 4.60 36.40 -0.47
N ILE A 697 3.44 36.56 -1.09
CA ILE A 697 3.08 35.80 -2.29
C ILE A 697 4.04 36.11 -3.46
N GLU A 698 4.50 37.34 -3.58
CA GLU A 698 5.51 37.72 -4.57
C GLU A 698 6.81 36.94 -4.35
N ARG A 699 7.36 36.94 -3.13
CA ARG A 699 8.58 36.18 -2.81
C ARG A 699 8.40 34.67 -2.97
N LEU A 700 7.23 34.13 -2.60
CA LEU A 700 6.93 32.69 -2.69
C LEU A 700 6.76 32.18 -4.12
N ARG A 701 6.62 33.06 -5.12
CA ARG A 701 6.58 32.69 -6.55
C ARG A 701 7.97 32.57 -7.17
N GLU A 702 8.98 33.14 -6.53
CA GLU A 702 10.36 33.05 -7.00
C GLU A 702 10.94 31.65 -6.72
N PRO A 703 11.86 31.15 -7.56
CA PRO A 703 12.51 29.87 -7.35
C PRO A 703 13.18 29.76 -5.97
N ALA A 704 13.22 28.53 -5.43
CA ALA A 704 14.09 28.20 -4.32
C ALA A 704 15.50 27.96 -4.86
N TRP A 705 16.47 28.71 -4.36
CA TRP A 705 17.87 28.57 -4.75
C TRP A 705 18.71 27.81 -3.73
N HIS A 706 18.08 27.28 -2.69
CA HIS A 706 18.74 26.66 -1.55
C HIS A 706 17.95 25.44 -1.09
N ALA A 707 18.65 24.34 -0.81
CA ALA A 707 18.09 23.16 -0.18
C ALA A 707 18.72 23.01 1.20
N GLN A 708 17.92 23.25 2.25
CA GLN A 708 18.35 23.08 3.63
C GLN A 708 17.82 21.80 4.27
N TRP A 709 18.61 21.25 5.20
CA TRP A 709 18.27 20.00 5.87
C TRP A 709 18.68 19.97 7.33
N ASN A 710 18.06 19.03 8.06
CA ASN A 710 18.45 18.58 9.39
C ASN A 710 18.64 17.06 9.36
N LEU A 711 19.87 16.60 9.61
CA LEU A 711 20.25 15.19 9.66
C LEU A 711 20.47 14.76 11.11
N ALA A 712 19.64 13.85 11.59
CA ALA A 712 19.55 13.49 13.00
C ALA A 712 20.57 12.40 13.37
N LEU A 713 21.47 12.67 14.32
CA LEU A 713 22.36 11.63 14.86
C LEU A 713 21.77 10.97 16.12
N TYR A 714 20.73 11.54 16.71
CA TYR A 714 19.88 10.96 17.76
C TYR A 714 18.42 11.19 17.37
N ASP A 715 17.48 10.46 17.98
CA ASP A 715 16.06 10.76 17.80
C ASP A 715 15.79 12.24 18.11
N ASP A 716 15.16 12.95 17.17
CA ASP A 716 15.01 14.41 17.21
C ASP A 716 13.58 14.79 16.79
N GLU A 717 12.94 15.62 17.60
CA GLU A 717 11.58 16.15 17.34
C GLU A 717 11.51 17.68 17.46
N SER A 718 12.66 18.33 17.33
CA SER A 718 12.80 19.76 17.59
C SER A 718 12.29 20.67 16.48
N LEU A 719 12.26 20.21 15.23
CA LEU A 719 11.77 20.98 14.10
C LEU A 719 10.24 20.94 14.11
N ILE A 720 9.65 22.13 14.16
CA ILE A 720 8.19 22.32 14.18
C ILE A 720 7.84 23.16 12.96
N VAL A 721 6.92 22.68 12.14
CA VAL A 721 6.53 23.33 10.88
C VAL A 721 5.02 23.46 10.77
N VAL A 722 4.56 24.39 9.94
CA VAL A 722 3.17 24.44 9.46
C VAL A 722 3.16 24.01 7.99
N PRO A 723 2.79 22.76 7.67
CA PRO A 723 2.81 22.27 6.30
C PRO A 723 1.94 23.10 5.35
N GLY A 724 2.37 23.21 4.09
CA GLY A 724 1.69 24.01 3.07
C GLY A 724 1.87 25.53 3.21
N SER A 725 2.43 26.02 4.31
CA SER A 725 2.66 27.46 4.50
C SER A 725 3.69 28.02 3.53
N HIS A 726 4.62 27.22 3.01
CA HIS A 726 5.59 27.61 1.96
C HIS A 726 4.93 28.03 0.64
N ALA A 727 3.66 27.68 0.40
CA ALA A 727 2.94 28.01 -0.84
C ALA A 727 1.86 29.09 -0.67
N ARG A 728 1.74 29.70 0.51
CA ARG A 728 0.75 30.74 0.81
C ARG A 728 1.30 31.80 1.76
N ALA A 729 0.68 32.98 1.73
CA ALA A 729 0.89 34.00 2.75
C ALA A 729 0.49 33.47 4.14
N ARG A 730 1.10 34.04 5.18
CA ARG A 730 0.65 33.83 6.57
C ARG A 730 -0.81 34.26 6.74
N THR A 731 -1.58 33.44 7.46
CA THR A 731 -2.96 33.74 7.85
C THR A 731 -3.00 34.82 8.94
N ASP A 732 -4.15 35.43 9.17
CA ASP A 732 -4.32 36.41 10.25
C ASP A 732 -4.00 35.83 11.63
N VAL A 733 -4.29 34.53 11.84
CA VAL A 733 -3.94 33.82 13.07
C VAL A 733 -2.43 33.69 13.21
N GLU A 734 -1.73 33.26 12.17
CA GLU A 734 -0.26 33.13 12.17
C GLU A 734 0.44 34.49 12.31
N ARG A 735 -0.13 35.56 11.74
CA ARG A 735 0.40 36.93 11.87
C ARG A 735 0.21 37.52 13.26
N SER A 736 -0.90 37.19 13.91
CA SER A 736 -1.27 37.73 15.22
C SER A 736 -0.76 36.88 16.38
N ALA A 737 -0.19 35.71 16.10
CA ALA A 737 0.32 34.79 17.10
C ALA A 737 1.49 35.37 17.90
N ASP A 738 1.61 34.95 19.17
CA ASP A 738 2.83 35.18 19.93
C ASP A 738 4.03 34.55 19.19
N PRO A 739 5.24 35.16 19.22
CA PRO A 739 6.40 34.61 18.53
C PRO A 739 6.74 33.15 18.91
N TYR A 740 6.31 32.68 20.08
CA TYR A 740 6.50 31.32 20.57
C TYR A 740 5.18 30.54 20.75
N GLU A 741 4.09 31.02 20.16
CA GLU A 741 2.76 30.41 20.26
C GLU A 741 2.82 28.91 19.93
N LYS A 742 2.09 28.11 20.72
CA LYS A 742 1.98 26.66 20.55
C LYS A 742 0.58 26.32 20.10
N GLY A 743 0.44 25.27 19.29
CA GLY A 743 -0.84 24.87 18.73
C GLY A 743 -1.32 25.79 17.61
N LEU A 744 -0.41 26.36 16.80
CA LEU A 744 -0.84 27.03 15.58
C LEU A 744 -1.65 26.06 14.71
N PRO A 745 -2.72 26.50 14.04
CA PRO A 745 -3.52 25.62 13.20
C PRO A 745 -2.66 24.91 12.15
N GLY A 746 -2.65 23.57 12.21
CA GLY A 746 -1.87 22.73 11.31
C GLY A 746 -0.38 22.58 11.67
N GLU A 747 0.08 23.08 12.82
CA GLU A 747 1.47 22.81 13.25
C GLU A 747 1.72 21.32 13.47
N ILE A 748 2.91 20.86 13.11
CA ILE A 748 3.39 19.51 13.38
C ILE A 748 4.82 19.55 13.91
N LYS A 749 5.16 18.55 14.73
CA LYS A 749 6.57 18.24 15.05
C LYS A 749 7.09 17.21 14.05
N VAL A 750 8.19 17.49 13.38
CA VAL A 750 8.86 16.51 12.52
C VAL A 750 9.63 15.55 13.42
N ARG A 751 9.21 14.27 13.45
CA ARG A 751 9.84 13.22 14.26
C ARG A 751 10.86 12.46 13.43
N MET A 752 12.12 12.54 13.83
CA MET A 752 13.24 11.88 13.17
C MET A 752 13.85 10.82 14.09
N LYS A 753 14.20 9.67 13.53
CA LYS A 753 15.09 8.68 14.15
C LYS A 753 16.55 9.01 13.87
N ALA A 754 17.44 8.48 14.69
CA ALA A 754 18.86 8.53 14.39
C ALA A 754 19.16 7.92 13.01
N GLY A 755 19.75 8.72 12.13
CA GLY A 755 20.02 8.36 10.73
C GLY A 755 19.04 8.96 9.73
N ASP A 756 17.93 9.55 10.16
CA ASP A 756 16.97 10.22 9.27
C ASP A 756 17.43 11.64 8.92
N VAL A 757 17.04 12.12 7.74
CA VAL A 757 17.18 13.52 7.32
C VAL A 757 15.85 14.11 6.92
N VAL A 758 15.60 15.36 7.31
CA VAL A 758 14.51 16.17 6.76
C VAL A 758 15.07 17.31 5.93
N PHE A 759 14.62 17.42 4.69
CA PHE A 759 14.78 18.63 3.87
C PHE A 759 13.51 19.46 3.98
N TYR A 760 13.63 20.78 4.07
CA TYR A 760 12.47 21.65 4.21
C TYR A 760 12.67 22.97 3.49
N ASN A 761 11.59 23.52 2.95
CA ASN A 761 11.61 24.75 2.18
C ASN A 761 11.93 25.91 3.13
N ASN A 762 12.92 26.76 2.78
CA ASN A 762 13.32 27.93 3.56
C ASN A 762 12.17 28.86 3.94
N ASN A 763 11.10 28.85 3.13
CA ASN A 763 9.93 29.67 3.36
C ASN A 763 8.77 28.93 4.01
N ILE A 764 8.88 27.66 4.40
CA ILE A 764 7.89 27.04 5.29
C ILE A 764 7.90 27.80 6.62
N LEU A 765 6.73 28.12 7.16
CA LEU A 765 6.62 28.71 8.50
C LEU A 765 7.05 27.65 9.51
N HIS A 766 8.15 27.92 10.22
CA HIS A 766 8.76 26.94 11.10
C HIS A 766 9.40 27.57 12.33
N ARG A 767 9.68 26.73 13.31
CA ARG A 767 10.48 27.05 14.49
C ARG A 767 11.19 25.81 15.02
N GLY A 768 12.14 26.03 15.92
CA GLY A 768 12.82 24.96 16.64
C GLY A 768 12.53 25.01 18.14
N ALA A 769 12.30 23.85 18.77
CA ALA A 769 12.18 23.72 20.22
C ALA A 769 13.20 22.70 20.74
N TYR A 770 14.07 23.14 21.65
CA TYR A 770 15.25 22.42 22.10
C TYR A 770 15.14 22.19 23.61
N LEU A 771 15.11 20.92 24.02
CA LEU A 771 15.00 20.54 25.43
C LEU A 771 16.38 20.16 25.97
N SER A 772 16.75 20.77 27.09
CA SER A 772 18.04 20.53 27.75
C SER A 772 18.18 19.13 28.36
N GLY A 773 17.05 18.44 28.58
CA GLY A 773 16.96 17.08 29.11
C GLY A 773 16.95 15.97 28.05
N VAL A 774 16.99 16.30 26.75
CA VAL A 774 16.95 15.32 25.65
C VAL A 774 18.26 15.39 24.88
N GLU A 775 18.96 14.25 24.75
CA GLU A 775 20.22 14.21 24.01
C GLU A 775 19.99 14.45 22.52
N ARG A 776 20.85 15.29 21.93
CA ARG A 776 20.68 15.73 20.54
C ARG A 776 22.00 16.10 19.92
N MET A 777 22.20 15.59 18.72
CA MET A 777 23.18 16.07 17.75
C MET A 777 22.53 15.99 16.37
N THR A 778 22.40 17.14 15.70
CA THR A 778 21.74 17.23 14.39
C THR A 778 22.60 18.07 13.47
N LEU A 779 23.06 17.47 12.38
CA LEU A 779 23.84 18.17 11.36
C LEU A 779 22.87 18.98 10.51
N HIS A 780 23.02 20.29 10.53
CA HIS A 780 22.17 21.24 9.83
C HIS A 780 22.98 21.88 8.70
N GLY A 781 22.57 21.61 7.47
CA GLY A 781 23.25 22.08 6.27
C GLY A 781 22.32 22.78 5.30
N SER A 782 22.94 23.51 4.37
CA SER A 782 22.29 24.04 3.17
C SER A 782 23.28 23.98 2.01
N MET A 783 22.79 23.68 0.82
CA MET A 783 23.51 23.83 -0.44
C MET A 783 22.72 24.75 -1.35
N GLY A 784 23.42 25.62 -2.07
CA GLY A 784 22.85 26.62 -2.96
C GLY A 784 22.97 26.23 -4.43
N HIS A 785 22.29 26.99 -5.26
CA HIS A 785 22.40 26.96 -6.72
C HIS A 785 23.14 28.20 -7.22
N VAL A 786 23.97 28.07 -8.25
CA VAL A 786 24.73 29.20 -8.85
C VAL A 786 23.82 30.36 -9.30
N GLY A 787 22.58 30.06 -9.68
CA GLY A 787 21.57 31.05 -10.06
C GLY A 787 21.01 31.90 -8.91
N GLY A 788 21.27 31.52 -7.66
CA GLY A 788 20.90 32.30 -6.47
C GLY A 788 22.02 33.19 -5.92
N VAL A 789 23.18 33.20 -6.58
CA VAL A 789 24.35 34.00 -6.16
C VAL A 789 24.21 35.41 -6.73
N ASP A 790 23.64 36.32 -5.95
CA ASP A 790 23.74 37.78 -6.13
C ASP A 790 24.79 38.40 -5.17
#